data_AF-A0A7Y5URQ1-F1
#
_entry.id   AF-A0A7Y5URQ1-F1
#
_cell.length_a   1.000
_cell.length_b   1.000
_cell.length_c   1.000
_cell.angle_alpha   90.00
_cell.angle_beta   90.00
_cell.angle_gamma   90.00
#
_symmetry.space_group_name_H-M   'P 1'
#
loop_
_entity.id
_entity.type
_entity.pdbx_description
1 polymer ?
#
loop_
_entity_poly.entity_id
_entity_poly.type
_entity_poly.pdbx_seq_one_letter_code
_entity_poly.pdbx_strand_id
1 'polypeptide(L)'
;MGPKFDWPRRNWFALVLAVALAVAARAQSRGVERQVLLVPLPSSASWQDLAFLAAVPAARASGAPVLSFDPEAPLAPETRDFLARYSAKRVLWIGEKMQAESAGESLAASSAEAAACALAERFFAGSATAVASAESDYESALVAAVLAARLRAPLVYCGESEVAEPTRATLAKLGVKRLVLVGACAESVKGVGVREVVRLKTAHEVARWMEQHDLAVEYLAVAAPRDREAGHVRKLSLAAAVLAAGRDGAVLPVSTRAGAAPDVAAVRAELAEIRGKLGPKLEYLCLVAFPDALPMISAPLGQGIDDDPVSDLEYANTDADPFIELAFGRFVAESPHAGTLLAARSLAYEALLAPELASAVGMAEWEQVCGPVFRNVGFAEPVHHASDKPLESGSPLTRVAALVHNAHSSWMQLGSTYLHDSAVLVAPCIVETGGCSPASLDQDPEHRSVALRLLRNGAVAFVGDVRRTVAQHELYRSEFWNAVLAGESLGSAHRSALNRMTVSALSRDELAGGMHQYQLHNVALYGDPALRLKLPGKARKEAAAAELRGSEIVVSGPEQWTRVEQHIPTDWRYVASPKLYGYRAPGVGVECRWDGEHGRNAEELVFTAEVRTKRAVTGLEAIDPLAAPLGWDGRHFVDEHADGSRSIFFRVRMLDHVPESGEIRAQLDRLKLRLK
;
A
#
# COMPACT_ATOMS: atom_id res chain seq x y z
N MET A 1 -59.59 -3.87 -38.71
CA MET A 1 -58.82 -2.64 -38.52
C MET A 1 -58.71 -2.38 -37.03
N GLY A 2 -57.55 -2.66 -36.42
CA GLY A 2 -57.30 -2.40 -34.99
C GLY A 2 -56.28 -1.26 -34.84
N PRO A 3 -56.44 -0.35 -33.86
CA PRO A 3 -55.57 0.81 -33.73
C PRO A 3 -54.19 0.39 -33.22
N LYS A 4 -53.15 0.76 -33.97
CA LYS A 4 -51.75 0.67 -33.51
C LYS A 4 -51.49 1.81 -32.52
N PHE A 5 -51.35 1.46 -31.25
CA PHE A 5 -50.94 2.39 -30.20
C PHE A 5 -49.42 2.51 -30.22
N ASP A 6 -48.92 3.62 -30.75
CA ASP A 6 -47.49 3.92 -30.83
C ASP A 6 -47.06 4.64 -29.54
N TRP A 7 -46.48 3.89 -28.60
CA TRP A 7 -45.92 4.45 -27.37
C TRP A 7 -44.52 5.03 -27.63
N PRO A 8 -44.23 6.28 -27.25
CA PRO A 8 -42.94 6.90 -27.52
C PRO A 8 -41.81 6.25 -26.70
N ARG A 9 -40.88 5.57 -27.39
CA ARG A 9 -39.70 4.86 -26.84
C ARG A 9 -38.83 5.69 -25.87
N ARG A 10 -38.94 7.02 -25.88
CA ARG A 10 -38.18 7.93 -24.98
C ARG A 10 -38.61 7.81 -23.51
N ASN A 11 -39.88 7.51 -23.22
CA ASN A 11 -40.34 7.43 -21.83
C ASN A 11 -39.91 6.14 -21.13
N TRP A 12 -39.61 5.07 -21.88
CA TRP A 12 -39.21 3.78 -21.33
C TRP A 12 -37.78 3.81 -20.78
N PHE A 13 -36.84 4.44 -21.49
CA PHE A 13 -35.46 4.61 -21.01
C PHE A 13 -35.38 5.48 -19.76
N ALA A 14 -36.14 6.58 -19.70
CA ALA A 14 -36.19 7.43 -18.52
C ALA A 14 -36.77 6.70 -17.30
N LEU A 15 -37.80 5.87 -17.51
CA LEU A 15 -38.40 5.07 -16.45
C LEU A 15 -37.46 3.96 -15.96
N VAL A 16 -36.78 3.23 -16.86
CA VAL A 16 -35.80 2.20 -16.49
C VAL A 16 -34.61 2.82 -15.75
N LEU A 17 -34.12 3.98 -16.19
CA LEU A 17 -33.04 4.70 -15.51
C LEU A 17 -33.48 5.21 -14.14
N ALA A 18 -34.69 5.76 -14.01
CA ALA A 18 -35.24 6.22 -12.74
C ALA A 18 -35.48 5.06 -11.75
N VAL A 19 -35.97 3.91 -12.23
CA VAL A 19 -36.13 2.70 -11.41
C VAL A 19 -34.77 2.13 -11.00
N ALA A 20 -33.79 2.07 -11.90
CA ALA A 20 -32.44 1.63 -11.58
C ALA A 20 -31.76 2.55 -10.54
N LEU A 21 -31.91 3.88 -10.68
CA LEU A 21 -31.42 4.85 -9.72
C LEU A 21 -32.16 4.77 -8.37
N ALA A 22 -33.48 4.56 -8.38
CA ALA A 22 -34.26 4.38 -7.16
C ALA A 22 -33.92 3.06 -6.44
N VAL A 23 -33.67 1.98 -7.18
CA VAL A 23 -33.22 0.70 -6.61
C VAL A 23 -31.80 0.83 -6.07
N ALA A 24 -30.89 1.50 -6.78
CA ALA A 24 -29.54 1.79 -6.31
C ALA A 24 -29.56 2.66 -5.04
N ALA A 25 -30.32 3.77 -5.03
CA ALA A 25 -30.45 4.65 -3.87
C ALA A 25 -31.11 3.94 -2.67
N ARG A 26 -32.09 3.06 -2.91
CA ARG A 26 -32.77 2.30 -1.85
C ARG A 26 -31.94 1.12 -1.33
N ALA A 27 -31.07 0.55 -2.15
CA ALA A 27 -30.03 -0.40 -1.72
C ALA A 27 -28.93 0.31 -0.91
N GLN A 28 -28.62 1.56 -1.24
CA GLN A 28 -27.68 2.41 -0.47
C GLN A 28 -28.29 2.91 0.84
N SER A 29 -29.62 3.10 0.91
CA SER A 29 -30.33 3.59 2.09
C SER A 29 -30.71 2.52 3.11
N ARG A 30 -30.74 1.24 2.73
CA ARG A 30 -30.74 0.14 3.70
C ARG A 30 -29.28 -0.08 4.10
N GLY A 31 -28.78 0.75 5.02
CA GLY A 31 -27.43 0.62 5.54
C GLY A 31 -27.17 -0.83 5.90
N VAL A 32 -26.32 -1.50 5.11
CA VAL A 32 -25.90 -2.88 5.38
C VAL A 32 -25.41 -2.87 6.82
N GLU A 33 -26.04 -3.67 7.67
CA GLU A 33 -25.67 -3.75 9.06
C GLU A 33 -24.20 -4.16 9.13
N ARG A 34 -23.34 -3.21 9.51
CA ARG A 34 -21.89 -3.43 9.48
C ARG A 34 -21.53 -4.45 10.55
N GLN A 35 -20.98 -5.56 10.11
CA GLN A 35 -20.51 -6.64 10.96
C GLN A 35 -18.98 -6.66 10.99
N VAL A 36 -18.40 -7.16 12.08
CA VAL A 36 -16.97 -7.45 12.23
C VAL A 36 -16.80 -8.87 12.76
N LEU A 37 -15.82 -9.61 12.23
CA LEU A 37 -15.42 -10.93 12.72
C LEU A 37 -14.20 -10.78 13.62
N LEU A 38 -14.27 -11.27 14.85
CA LEU A 38 -13.16 -11.27 15.81
C LEU A 38 -12.72 -12.69 16.11
N VAL A 39 -11.43 -12.96 15.97
CA VAL A 39 -10.82 -14.28 16.25
C VAL A 39 -9.77 -14.14 17.35
N PRO A 40 -9.89 -14.88 18.47
CA PRO A 40 -8.85 -14.90 19.50
C PRO A 40 -7.60 -15.53 18.90
N LEU A 41 -6.45 -14.91 19.07
CA LEU A 41 -5.20 -15.40 18.52
C LEU A 41 -4.13 -15.44 19.61
N PRO A 42 -3.90 -16.60 20.27
CA PRO A 42 -2.88 -16.70 21.30
C PRO A 42 -1.48 -16.47 20.71
N SER A 43 -0.48 -16.21 21.56
CA SER A 43 0.91 -15.97 21.12
C SER A 43 1.60 -17.20 20.52
N SER A 44 1.21 -18.41 20.95
CA SER A 44 1.69 -19.69 20.42
C SER A 44 0.91 -20.13 19.18
N ALA A 45 1.55 -20.90 18.30
CA ALA A 45 0.86 -21.54 17.18
C ALA A 45 -0.31 -22.39 17.68
N SER A 46 -1.48 -22.25 17.05
CA SER A 46 -2.73 -22.82 17.55
C SER A 46 -3.72 -23.11 16.44
N TRP A 47 -4.84 -23.77 16.76
CA TRP A 47 -5.92 -24.02 15.80
C TRP A 47 -6.64 -22.72 15.42
N GLN A 48 -6.57 -21.69 16.28
CA GLN A 48 -7.17 -20.38 16.03
C GLN A 48 -6.51 -19.65 14.85
N ASP A 49 -5.24 -19.95 14.54
CA ASP A 49 -4.56 -19.44 13.35
C ASP A 49 -5.30 -19.89 12.08
N LEU A 50 -5.74 -21.15 12.07
CA LEU A 50 -6.52 -21.74 10.98
C LEU A 50 -7.98 -21.28 11.01
N ALA A 51 -8.58 -21.14 12.20
CA ALA A 51 -9.92 -20.54 12.30
C ALA A 51 -9.96 -19.11 11.74
N PHE A 52 -8.89 -18.34 11.94
CA PHE A 52 -8.72 -17.02 11.32
C PHE A 52 -8.71 -17.12 9.79
N LEU A 53 -7.95 -18.07 9.23
CA LEU A 53 -7.90 -18.29 7.79
C LEU A 53 -9.24 -18.76 7.20
N ALA A 54 -10.01 -19.57 7.91
CA ALA A 54 -11.38 -19.91 7.52
C ALA A 54 -12.35 -18.71 7.61
N ALA A 55 -12.06 -17.74 8.48
CA ALA A 55 -12.84 -16.50 8.59
C ALA A 55 -12.58 -15.54 7.43
N VAL A 56 -11.45 -15.62 6.73
CA VAL A 56 -11.12 -14.76 5.56
C VAL A 56 -12.16 -14.89 4.42
N PRO A 57 -12.49 -16.08 3.89
CA PRO A 57 -13.54 -16.20 2.87
C PRO A 57 -14.94 -15.85 3.40
N ALA A 58 -15.23 -16.10 4.68
CA ALA A 58 -16.50 -15.69 5.31
C ALA A 58 -16.63 -14.15 5.42
N ALA A 59 -15.54 -13.47 5.79
CA ALA A 59 -15.40 -12.01 5.76
C ALA A 59 -15.63 -11.48 4.35
N ARG A 60 -15.00 -12.08 3.33
CA ARG A 60 -15.21 -11.71 1.92
C ARG A 60 -16.66 -11.91 1.47
N ALA A 61 -17.31 -13.01 1.85
CA ALA A 61 -18.69 -13.31 1.50
C ALA A 61 -19.70 -12.34 2.14
N SER A 62 -19.42 -11.87 3.36
CA SER A 62 -20.28 -10.95 4.11
C SER A 62 -19.96 -9.47 3.91
N GLY A 63 -18.77 -9.14 3.37
CA GLY A 63 -18.25 -7.77 3.34
C GLY A 63 -17.80 -7.26 4.71
N ALA A 64 -17.65 -8.13 5.71
CA ALA A 64 -17.15 -7.79 7.04
C ALA A 64 -15.62 -7.83 7.08
N PRO A 65 -14.93 -6.92 7.81
CA PRO A 65 -13.54 -7.12 8.16
C PRO A 65 -13.39 -8.27 9.17
N VAL A 66 -12.24 -8.94 9.11
CA VAL A 66 -11.78 -9.92 10.09
C VAL A 66 -10.57 -9.37 10.83
N LEU A 67 -10.58 -9.46 12.16
CA LEU A 67 -9.48 -9.00 13.02
C LEU A 67 -9.14 -10.08 14.03
N SER A 68 -7.89 -10.08 14.48
CA SER A 68 -7.47 -10.88 15.63
C SER A 68 -7.36 -10.02 16.89
N PHE A 69 -7.42 -10.67 18.04
CA PHE A 69 -7.19 -10.04 19.34
C PHE A 69 -6.50 -11.03 20.29
N ASP A 70 -5.86 -10.51 21.33
CA ASP A 70 -5.24 -11.32 22.38
C ASP A 70 -6.34 -11.85 23.31
N PRO A 71 -6.54 -13.18 23.43
CA PRO A 71 -7.57 -13.73 24.31
C PRO A 71 -7.31 -13.46 25.80
N GLU A 72 -6.08 -13.16 26.20
CA GLU A 72 -5.68 -12.95 27.60
C GLU A 72 -5.73 -11.47 28.03
N ALA A 73 -6.05 -10.56 27.12
CA ALA A 73 -6.07 -9.12 27.37
C ALA A 73 -7.40 -8.48 26.95
N PRO A 74 -7.81 -7.36 27.58
CA PRO A 74 -8.93 -6.56 27.10
C PRO A 74 -8.70 -6.10 25.65
N LEU A 75 -9.79 -5.79 24.95
CA LEU A 75 -9.68 -5.23 23.60
C LEU A 75 -8.84 -3.94 23.62
N ALA A 76 -7.76 -3.96 22.83
CA ALA A 76 -6.84 -2.85 22.71
C ALA A 76 -7.58 -1.55 22.32
N PRO A 77 -7.17 -0.37 22.84
CA PRO A 77 -7.76 0.93 22.49
C PRO A 77 -7.92 1.14 20.98
N GLU A 78 -6.94 0.70 20.21
CA GLU A 78 -6.83 0.80 18.75
C GLU A 78 -7.91 -0.02 18.03
N THR A 79 -8.23 -1.21 18.57
CA THR A 79 -9.33 -2.06 18.08
C THR A 79 -10.68 -1.45 18.43
N ARG A 80 -10.83 -0.89 19.64
CA ARG A 80 -12.06 -0.20 20.03
C ARG A 80 -12.32 1.05 19.17
N ASP A 81 -11.28 1.82 18.88
CA ASP A 81 -11.36 2.97 17.96
C ASP A 81 -11.77 2.53 16.55
N PHE A 82 -11.21 1.43 16.03
CA PHE A 82 -11.64 0.85 14.75
C PHE A 82 -13.13 0.47 14.77
N LEU A 83 -13.59 -0.28 15.78
CA LEU A 83 -14.99 -0.68 15.88
C LEU A 83 -15.95 0.52 15.93
N ALA A 84 -15.55 1.57 16.66
CA ALA A 84 -16.30 2.81 16.76
C ALA A 84 -16.39 3.54 15.41
N ARG A 85 -15.25 3.76 14.72
CA ARG A 85 -15.20 4.44 13.42
C ARG A 85 -15.89 3.64 12.32
N TYR A 86 -15.66 2.34 12.29
CA TYR A 86 -16.33 1.43 11.37
C TYR A 86 -17.84 1.38 11.65
N SER A 87 -18.30 1.84 12.82
CA SER A 87 -19.70 1.82 13.23
C SER A 87 -20.28 0.41 13.19
N ALA A 88 -19.50 -0.57 13.66
CA ALA A 88 -19.93 -1.96 13.72
C ALA A 88 -21.19 -2.09 14.59
N LYS A 89 -22.26 -2.63 14.04
CA LYS A 89 -23.51 -2.93 14.76
C LYS A 89 -23.53 -4.35 15.30
N ARG A 90 -22.77 -5.24 14.66
CA ARG A 90 -22.62 -6.64 15.06
C ARG A 90 -21.16 -7.03 15.13
N VAL A 91 -20.80 -7.69 16.22
CA VAL A 91 -19.50 -8.33 16.40
C VAL A 91 -19.74 -9.82 16.56
N LEU A 92 -19.13 -10.63 15.68
CA LEU A 92 -19.17 -12.09 15.77
C LEU A 92 -17.82 -12.59 16.28
N TRP A 93 -17.85 -13.26 17.43
CA TRP A 93 -16.70 -13.88 18.06
C TRP A 93 -16.56 -15.31 17.58
N ILE A 94 -15.39 -15.71 17.09
CA ILE A 94 -15.14 -17.08 16.59
C ILE A 94 -14.36 -17.84 17.65
N GLY A 95 -14.97 -18.88 18.24
CA GLY A 95 -14.42 -19.60 19.40
C GLY A 95 -15.06 -19.19 20.72
N GLU A 96 -14.34 -19.40 21.83
CA GLU A 96 -14.85 -19.05 23.17
C GLU A 96 -15.01 -17.54 23.33
N LYS A 97 -16.12 -17.15 23.95
CA LYS A 97 -16.44 -15.74 24.18
C LYS A 97 -15.59 -15.19 25.33
N MET A 98 -14.92 -14.06 25.09
CA MET A 98 -14.21 -13.34 26.15
C MET A 98 -15.19 -12.73 27.17
N GLN A 99 -14.74 -12.53 28.41
CA GLN A 99 -15.58 -11.95 29.45
C GLN A 99 -15.95 -10.47 29.14
N ALA A 100 -17.25 -10.24 28.97
CA ALA A 100 -18.04 -9.05 29.29
C ALA A 100 -17.97 -7.72 28.50
N GLU A 101 -16.98 -7.36 27.68
CA GLU A 101 -16.88 -5.95 27.24
C GLU A 101 -17.64 -5.52 25.97
N SER A 102 -18.22 -6.42 25.17
CA SER A 102 -19.14 -5.96 24.09
C SER A 102 -20.29 -6.92 23.79
N ALA A 103 -21.43 -6.33 23.42
CA ALA A 103 -22.58 -7.06 22.89
C ALA A 103 -22.18 -7.70 21.54
N GLY A 104 -21.84 -8.99 21.57
CA GLY A 104 -21.51 -9.76 20.38
C GLY A 104 -22.07 -11.18 20.44
N GLU A 105 -22.37 -11.71 19.27
CA GLU A 105 -22.75 -13.10 19.03
C GLU A 105 -21.48 -13.97 19.06
N SER A 106 -21.51 -15.15 19.65
CA SER A 106 -20.38 -16.08 19.65
C SER A 106 -20.72 -17.28 18.76
N LEU A 107 -19.78 -17.62 17.89
CA LEU A 107 -19.75 -18.83 17.09
C LEU A 107 -18.83 -19.83 17.81
N ALA A 108 -19.43 -20.66 18.66
CA ALA A 108 -18.69 -21.62 19.46
C ALA A 108 -17.90 -22.59 18.56
N ALA A 109 -16.60 -22.71 18.82
CA ALA A 109 -15.70 -23.63 18.15
C ALA A 109 -14.55 -24.01 19.08
N SER A 110 -14.12 -25.26 19.03
CA SER A 110 -13.03 -25.81 19.84
C SER A 110 -11.88 -26.40 18.99
N SER A 111 -11.98 -26.33 17.67
CA SER A 111 -10.98 -26.79 16.71
C SER A 111 -11.06 -25.98 15.41
N ALA A 112 -10.03 -26.09 14.56
CA ALA A 112 -10.01 -25.47 13.24
C ALA A 112 -11.13 -26.00 12.35
N GLU A 113 -11.31 -27.33 12.26
CA GLU A 113 -12.45 -27.95 11.57
C GLU A 113 -13.80 -27.42 12.06
N ALA A 114 -14.03 -27.38 13.38
CA ALA A 114 -15.30 -26.94 13.94
C ALA A 114 -15.60 -25.47 13.59
N ALA A 115 -14.58 -24.61 13.69
CA ALA A 115 -14.70 -23.20 13.30
C ALA A 115 -15.00 -23.05 11.80
N ALA A 116 -14.26 -23.77 10.95
CA ALA A 116 -14.44 -23.72 9.51
C ALA A 116 -15.84 -24.18 9.08
N CYS A 117 -16.33 -25.29 9.66
CA CYS A 117 -17.68 -25.78 9.40
C CYS A 117 -18.75 -24.77 9.85
N ALA A 118 -18.62 -24.23 11.07
CA ALA A 118 -19.56 -23.25 11.61
C ALA A 118 -19.60 -21.95 10.78
N LEU A 119 -18.44 -21.49 10.30
CA LEU A 119 -18.35 -20.32 9.40
C LEU A 119 -18.97 -20.61 8.04
N ALA A 120 -18.69 -21.79 7.48
CA ALA A 120 -19.25 -22.22 6.21
C ALA A 120 -20.79 -22.25 6.26
N GLU A 121 -21.37 -22.83 7.29
CA GLU A 121 -22.83 -22.87 7.46
C GLU A 121 -23.46 -21.51 7.74
N ARG A 122 -22.73 -20.63 8.46
CA ARG A 122 -23.24 -19.31 8.84
C ARG A 122 -23.30 -18.33 7.67
N PHE A 123 -22.26 -18.33 6.83
CA PHE A 123 -22.07 -17.31 5.80
C PHE A 123 -22.40 -17.78 4.39
N PHE A 124 -22.58 -19.09 4.18
CA PHE A 124 -22.90 -19.66 2.87
C PHE A 124 -24.23 -20.42 2.97
N ALA A 125 -25.27 -19.91 2.34
CA ALA A 125 -26.56 -20.61 2.25
C ALA A 125 -26.48 -21.90 1.40
N GLY A 126 -25.47 -21.96 0.52
CA GLY A 126 -25.09 -23.08 -0.31
C GLY A 126 -23.87 -22.69 -1.14
N SER A 127 -23.09 -23.67 -1.59
CA SER A 127 -21.93 -23.42 -2.45
C SER A 127 -21.69 -24.60 -3.38
N ALA A 128 -21.53 -24.35 -4.68
CA ALA A 128 -21.19 -25.39 -5.65
C ALA A 128 -19.73 -25.87 -5.49
N THR A 129 -18.88 -25.03 -4.92
CA THR A 129 -17.45 -25.27 -4.73
C THR A 129 -17.07 -25.09 -3.27
N ALA A 130 -16.15 -25.90 -2.77
CA ALA A 130 -15.43 -25.63 -1.52
C ALA A 130 -13.93 -25.76 -1.77
N VAL A 131 -13.14 -25.05 -0.98
CA VAL A 131 -11.68 -25.20 -0.95
C VAL A 131 -11.32 -25.90 0.36
N ALA A 132 -10.36 -26.81 0.31
CA ALA A 132 -9.88 -27.51 1.49
C ALA A 132 -8.35 -27.55 1.57
N SER A 133 -7.84 -27.49 2.79
CA SER A 133 -6.43 -27.66 3.14
C SER A 133 -6.30 -28.59 4.35
N ALA A 134 -5.14 -29.20 4.54
CA ALA A 134 -4.85 -29.95 5.76
C ALA A 134 -4.67 -29.00 6.95
N GLU A 135 -5.07 -29.43 8.15
CA GLU A 135 -4.82 -28.67 9.39
C GLU A 135 -3.32 -28.60 9.74
N SER A 136 -2.54 -29.59 9.32
CA SER A 136 -1.08 -29.63 9.52
C SER A 136 -0.31 -28.72 8.56
N ASP A 137 -0.95 -28.24 7.48
CA ASP A 137 -0.31 -27.49 6.40
C ASP A 137 -0.73 -26.01 6.42
N TYR A 138 -0.13 -25.26 7.37
CA TYR A 138 -0.42 -23.82 7.53
C TYR A 138 -0.07 -23.00 6.29
N GLU A 139 1.04 -23.34 5.61
CA GLU A 139 1.47 -22.65 4.41
C GLU A 139 0.42 -22.76 3.30
N SER A 140 -0.08 -23.97 3.04
CA SER A 140 -1.15 -24.17 2.07
C SER A 140 -2.48 -23.59 2.53
N ALA A 141 -2.74 -23.53 3.84
CA ALA A 141 -3.96 -22.90 4.37
C ALA A 141 -4.01 -21.39 4.07
N LEU A 142 -2.86 -20.69 4.07
CA LEU A 142 -2.78 -19.28 3.67
C LEU A 142 -3.26 -19.10 2.22
N VAL A 143 -2.76 -19.95 1.32
CA VAL A 143 -3.11 -19.93 -0.10
C VAL A 143 -4.57 -20.34 -0.32
N ALA A 144 -5.01 -21.39 0.38
CA ALA A 144 -6.37 -21.92 0.31
C ALA A 144 -7.43 -20.91 0.75
N ALA A 145 -7.15 -20.13 1.81
CA ALA A 145 -8.05 -19.09 2.30
C ALA A 145 -8.31 -18.01 1.24
N VAL A 146 -7.25 -17.58 0.55
CA VAL A 146 -7.37 -16.59 -0.53
C VAL A 146 -8.11 -17.16 -1.72
N LEU A 147 -7.78 -18.39 -2.16
CA LEU A 147 -8.49 -19.05 -3.24
C LEU A 147 -9.99 -19.22 -2.93
N ALA A 148 -10.32 -19.61 -1.70
CA ALA A 148 -11.71 -19.73 -1.23
C ALA A 148 -12.44 -18.37 -1.32
N ALA A 149 -11.79 -17.30 -0.86
CA ALA A 149 -12.35 -15.95 -0.92
C ALA A 149 -12.60 -15.48 -2.36
N ARG A 150 -11.64 -15.75 -3.27
CA ARG A 150 -11.74 -15.44 -4.71
C ARG A 150 -12.86 -16.20 -5.39
N LEU A 151 -13.07 -17.46 -5.01
CA LEU A 151 -14.17 -18.29 -5.49
C LEU A 151 -15.52 -17.99 -4.80
N ARG A 152 -15.53 -17.12 -3.79
CA ARG A 152 -16.67 -16.91 -2.88
C ARG A 152 -17.23 -18.24 -2.34
N ALA A 153 -16.31 -19.12 -1.97
CA ALA A 153 -16.56 -20.46 -1.47
C ALA A 153 -16.08 -20.59 -0.02
N PRO A 154 -16.63 -21.53 0.78
CA PRO A 154 -16.10 -21.81 2.10
C PRO A 154 -14.72 -22.47 2.01
N LEU A 155 -13.85 -22.12 2.97
CA LEU A 155 -12.67 -22.92 3.32
C LEU A 155 -13.08 -23.94 4.39
N VAL A 156 -12.75 -25.21 4.17
CA VAL A 156 -12.89 -26.28 5.17
C VAL A 156 -11.53 -26.95 5.40
N TYR A 157 -11.40 -27.69 6.49
CA TYR A 157 -10.18 -28.44 6.78
C TYR A 157 -10.37 -29.94 6.60
N CYS A 158 -9.30 -30.63 6.22
CA CYS A 158 -9.25 -32.08 6.02
C CYS A 158 -8.12 -32.69 6.87
N GLY A 159 -8.21 -33.99 7.15
CA GLY A 159 -7.03 -34.75 7.57
C GLY A 159 -6.12 -35.07 6.38
N GLU A 160 -4.92 -35.57 6.66
CA GLU A 160 -3.95 -35.98 5.62
C GLU A 160 -4.43 -37.21 4.82
N SER A 161 -5.15 -38.12 5.47
CA SER A 161 -5.62 -39.36 4.84
C SER A 161 -7.05 -39.27 4.30
N GLU A 162 -7.96 -38.64 5.06
CA GLU A 162 -9.39 -38.55 4.74
C GLU A 162 -10.05 -37.27 5.25
N VAL A 163 -11.21 -36.94 4.67
CA VAL A 163 -12.07 -35.83 5.11
C VAL A 163 -12.95 -36.33 6.25
N ALA A 164 -12.88 -35.73 7.45
CA ALA A 164 -13.64 -36.20 8.60
C ALA A 164 -15.17 -35.96 8.45
N GLU A 165 -15.96 -36.69 9.24
CA GLU A 165 -17.43 -36.68 9.14
C GLU A 165 -18.07 -35.30 9.32
N PRO A 166 -17.66 -34.44 10.27
CA PRO A 166 -18.21 -33.09 10.40
C PRO A 166 -18.05 -32.25 9.13
N THR A 167 -16.87 -32.31 8.51
CA THR A 167 -16.60 -31.64 7.23
C THR A 167 -17.44 -32.25 6.10
N ARG A 168 -17.56 -33.59 6.02
CA ARG A 168 -18.43 -34.24 5.02
C ARG A 168 -19.88 -33.81 5.14
N ALA A 169 -20.42 -33.77 6.36
CA ALA A 169 -21.78 -33.33 6.63
C ALA A 169 -22.01 -31.86 6.20
N THR A 170 -21.04 -30.99 6.50
CA THR A 170 -21.08 -29.57 6.10
C THR A 170 -21.06 -29.42 4.58
N LEU A 171 -20.15 -30.12 3.89
CA LEU A 171 -20.06 -30.09 2.42
C LEU A 171 -21.35 -30.60 1.76
N ALA A 172 -21.95 -31.67 2.30
CA ALA A 172 -23.22 -32.20 1.82
C ALA A 172 -24.38 -31.21 2.03
N LYS A 173 -24.46 -30.59 3.22
CA LYS A 173 -25.48 -29.57 3.56
C LYS A 173 -25.39 -28.35 2.64
N LEU A 174 -24.18 -27.89 2.33
CA LEU A 174 -23.94 -26.77 1.40
C LEU A 174 -24.16 -27.15 -0.06
N GLY A 175 -24.34 -28.43 -0.37
CA GLY A 175 -24.57 -28.92 -1.72
C GLY A 175 -23.33 -28.89 -2.61
N VAL A 176 -22.14 -28.96 -2.04
CA VAL A 176 -20.85 -28.86 -2.76
C VAL A 176 -20.75 -29.95 -3.83
N LYS A 177 -20.34 -29.55 -5.04
CA LYS A 177 -20.15 -30.42 -6.21
C LYS A 177 -18.70 -30.50 -6.66
N ARG A 178 -17.92 -29.46 -6.40
CA ARG A 178 -16.47 -29.39 -6.67
C ARG A 178 -15.71 -29.15 -5.38
N LEU A 179 -14.67 -29.94 -5.14
CA LEU A 179 -13.75 -29.74 -4.03
C LEU A 179 -12.35 -29.43 -4.57
N VAL A 180 -11.80 -28.26 -4.23
CA VAL A 180 -10.43 -27.88 -4.60
C VAL A 180 -9.52 -28.12 -3.40
N LEU A 181 -8.64 -29.09 -3.50
CA LEU A 181 -7.63 -29.38 -2.47
C LEU A 181 -6.36 -28.59 -2.75
N VAL A 182 -5.90 -27.86 -1.74
CA VAL A 182 -4.66 -27.08 -1.79
C VAL A 182 -3.64 -27.70 -0.83
N GLY A 183 -2.42 -27.93 -1.30
CA GLY A 183 -1.33 -28.48 -0.48
C GLY A 183 -1.40 -29.97 -0.22
N ALA A 184 -0.83 -30.39 0.91
CA ALA A 184 -0.78 -31.78 1.38
C ALA A 184 -2.10 -32.21 2.05
N CYS A 185 -3.23 -32.09 1.36
CA CYS A 185 -4.56 -32.50 1.86
C CYS A 185 -4.91 -33.97 1.52
N ALA A 186 -5.93 -34.50 2.19
CA ALA A 186 -6.53 -35.82 2.03
C ALA A 186 -6.32 -36.50 0.67
N GLU A 187 -5.55 -37.59 0.68
CA GLU A 187 -5.38 -38.43 -0.51
C GLU A 187 -6.72 -39.00 -1.00
N SER A 188 -7.57 -39.43 -0.06
CA SER A 188 -8.90 -40.00 -0.31
C SER A 188 -10.02 -39.03 0.07
N VAL A 189 -10.88 -38.73 -0.90
CA VAL A 189 -12.13 -37.98 -0.72
C VAL A 189 -13.37 -38.88 -0.86
N LYS A 190 -13.21 -40.18 -0.58
CA LYS A 190 -14.32 -41.15 -0.59
C LYS A 190 -15.41 -40.71 0.39
N GLY A 191 -16.67 -40.84 -0.01
CA GLY A 191 -17.83 -40.52 0.84
C GLY A 191 -18.22 -39.05 0.90
N VAL A 192 -17.44 -38.12 0.33
CA VAL A 192 -17.75 -36.68 0.36
C VAL A 192 -18.91 -36.30 -0.58
N GLY A 193 -19.23 -37.14 -1.58
CA GLY A 193 -20.36 -36.92 -2.49
C GLY A 193 -20.14 -35.82 -3.54
N VAL A 194 -18.89 -35.36 -3.72
CA VAL A 194 -18.51 -34.39 -4.75
C VAL A 194 -18.30 -35.06 -6.10
N ARG A 195 -18.59 -34.33 -7.18
CA ARG A 195 -18.47 -34.81 -8.57
C ARG A 195 -17.08 -34.55 -9.16
N GLU A 196 -16.43 -33.50 -8.69
CA GLU A 196 -15.15 -33.03 -9.22
C GLU A 196 -14.20 -32.71 -8.08
N VAL A 197 -12.94 -33.09 -8.26
CA VAL A 197 -11.88 -32.87 -7.29
C VAL A 197 -10.67 -32.31 -8.02
N VAL A 198 -10.26 -31.10 -7.65
CA VAL A 198 -9.07 -30.42 -8.20
C VAL A 198 -7.97 -30.48 -7.15
N ARG A 199 -6.73 -30.75 -7.55
CA ARG A 199 -5.56 -30.80 -6.64
C ARG A 199 -4.53 -29.78 -7.10
N LEU A 200 -4.19 -28.85 -6.21
CA LEU A 200 -3.23 -27.77 -6.44
C LEU A 200 -2.19 -27.84 -5.32
N LYS A 201 -0.97 -28.29 -5.63
CA LYS A 201 0.02 -28.64 -4.62
C LYS A 201 0.80 -27.45 -4.08
N THR A 202 0.90 -26.37 -4.86
CA THR A 202 1.77 -25.22 -4.56
C THR A 202 1.05 -23.91 -4.82
N ALA A 203 1.56 -22.81 -4.23
CA ALA A 203 1.08 -21.46 -4.52
C ALA A 203 1.17 -21.12 -6.03
N HIS A 204 2.23 -21.56 -6.70
CA HIS A 204 2.41 -21.42 -8.15
C HIS A 204 1.32 -22.11 -8.96
N GLU A 205 0.94 -23.34 -8.59
CA GLU A 205 -0.16 -24.06 -9.23
C GLU A 205 -1.51 -23.36 -9.00
N VAL A 206 -1.74 -22.84 -7.79
CA VAL A 206 -2.95 -22.06 -7.47
C VAL A 206 -3.03 -20.78 -8.30
N ALA A 207 -1.95 -19.99 -8.33
CA ALA A 207 -1.88 -18.76 -9.12
C ALA A 207 -2.13 -19.01 -10.62
N ARG A 208 -1.51 -20.05 -11.18
CA ARG A 208 -1.76 -20.47 -12.57
C ARG A 208 -3.20 -20.92 -12.78
N TRP A 209 -3.76 -21.68 -11.85
CA TRP A 209 -5.15 -22.14 -11.92
C TRP A 209 -6.12 -20.96 -11.89
N MET A 210 -5.85 -19.94 -11.07
CA MET A 210 -6.65 -18.71 -10.99
C MET A 210 -6.66 -17.99 -12.35
N GLU A 211 -5.51 -17.76 -12.98
CA GLU A 211 -5.45 -17.15 -14.32
C GLU A 211 -6.19 -17.98 -15.38
N GLN A 212 -6.14 -19.32 -15.30
CA GLN A 212 -6.87 -20.21 -16.21
C GLN A 212 -8.39 -20.20 -16.02
N HIS A 213 -8.89 -19.64 -14.92
CA HIS A 213 -10.30 -19.58 -14.56
C HIS A 213 -10.80 -18.13 -14.43
N ASP A 214 -10.18 -17.20 -15.16
CA ASP A 214 -10.54 -15.78 -15.21
C ASP A 214 -10.52 -15.08 -13.84
N LEU A 215 -9.69 -15.57 -12.92
CA LEU A 215 -9.41 -14.94 -11.63
C LEU A 215 -8.10 -14.18 -11.73
N ALA A 216 -8.12 -13.00 -12.34
CA ALA A 216 -6.92 -12.17 -12.54
C ALA A 216 -6.17 -11.89 -11.23
N VAL A 217 -4.84 -11.92 -11.25
CA VAL A 217 -4.00 -11.63 -10.08
C VAL A 217 -3.14 -10.40 -10.36
N GLU A 218 -3.64 -9.24 -9.92
CA GLU A 218 -2.93 -7.95 -10.01
C GLU A 218 -2.20 -7.60 -8.71
N TYR A 219 -2.51 -8.30 -7.61
CA TYR A 219 -1.94 -8.07 -6.29
C TYR A 219 -1.34 -9.35 -5.73
N LEU A 220 -0.06 -9.31 -5.36
CA LEU A 220 0.65 -10.42 -4.74
C LEU A 220 1.10 -10.05 -3.33
N ALA A 221 0.60 -10.78 -2.32
CA ALA A 221 1.11 -10.70 -0.96
C ALA A 221 2.15 -11.81 -0.73
N VAL A 222 3.41 -11.41 -0.52
CA VAL A 222 4.48 -12.33 -0.13
C VAL A 222 4.45 -12.49 1.38
N ALA A 223 4.34 -13.72 1.87
CA ALA A 223 4.26 -14.02 3.29
C ALA A 223 5.40 -14.94 3.71
N ALA A 224 5.80 -14.88 4.98
CA ALA A 224 6.76 -15.81 5.58
C ALA A 224 6.04 -16.74 6.57
N PRO A 225 5.58 -17.94 6.18
CA PRO A 225 4.80 -18.85 7.05
C PRO A 225 5.49 -19.22 8.37
N ARG A 226 6.82 -19.19 8.38
CA ARG A 226 7.65 -19.42 9.57
C ARG A 226 7.32 -18.44 10.70
N ASP A 227 6.80 -17.26 10.37
CA ASP A 227 6.38 -16.28 11.36
C ASP A 227 5.29 -16.82 12.31
N ARG A 228 4.62 -17.93 11.98
CA ARG A 228 3.68 -18.60 12.87
C ARG A 228 4.31 -19.00 14.20
N GLU A 229 5.58 -19.41 14.17
CA GLU A 229 6.28 -20.00 15.31
C GLU A 229 7.52 -19.20 15.73
N ALA A 230 8.15 -18.48 14.80
CA ALA A 230 9.41 -17.79 15.00
C ALA A 230 9.37 -16.34 14.50
N GLY A 231 10.45 -15.62 14.73
CA GLY A 231 10.58 -14.21 14.38
C GLY A 231 10.09 -13.26 15.48
N HIS A 232 10.43 -11.99 15.31
CA HIS A 232 10.14 -10.90 16.24
C HIS A 232 8.64 -10.63 16.28
N VAL A 233 8.03 -10.44 15.10
CA VAL A 233 6.58 -10.29 14.96
C VAL A 233 5.99 -11.54 14.36
N ARG A 234 5.33 -12.33 15.22
CA ARG A 234 4.72 -13.60 14.80
C ARG A 234 3.40 -13.39 14.06
N LYS A 235 3.05 -14.33 13.18
CA LYS A 235 1.76 -14.49 12.50
C LYS A 235 1.29 -13.29 11.67
N LEU A 236 2.20 -12.45 11.17
CA LEU A 236 1.87 -11.41 10.19
C LEU A 236 1.38 -11.99 8.85
N SER A 237 1.78 -13.21 8.52
CA SER A 237 1.29 -13.97 7.36
C SER A 237 -0.25 -14.06 7.29
N LEU A 238 -0.95 -14.01 8.43
CA LEU A 238 -2.42 -13.91 8.46
C LEU A 238 -2.94 -12.62 7.81
N ALA A 239 -2.25 -11.48 7.99
CA ALA A 239 -2.61 -10.22 7.33
C ALA A 239 -2.41 -10.31 5.80
N ALA A 240 -1.45 -11.11 5.33
CA ALA A 240 -1.23 -11.34 3.90
C ALA A 240 -2.46 -11.98 3.24
N ALA A 241 -3.05 -12.99 3.89
CA ALA A 241 -4.27 -13.63 3.43
C ALA A 241 -5.47 -12.65 3.40
N VAL A 242 -5.60 -11.79 4.42
CA VAL A 242 -6.63 -10.74 4.46
C VAL A 242 -6.48 -9.75 3.31
N LEU A 243 -5.28 -9.22 3.10
CA LEU A 243 -4.99 -8.24 2.05
C LEU A 243 -5.20 -8.83 0.67
N ALA A 244 -4.63 -10.00 0.39
CA ALA A 244 -4.78 -10.65 -0.90
C ALA A 244 -6.25 -11.00 -1.19
N ALA A 245 -7.01 -11.50 -0.22
CA ALA A 245 -8.44 -11.76 -0.40
C ALA A 245 -9.24 -10.46 -0.63
N GLY A 246 -8.91 -9.38 0.08
CA GLY A 246 -9.57 -8.09 -0.04
C GLY A 246 -9.24 -7.34 -1.35
N ARG A 247 -8.05 -7.56 -1.90
CA ARG A 247 -7.54 -6.97 -3.14
C ARG A 247 -7.73 -7.84 -4.38
N ASP A 248 -8.50 -8.92 -4.26
CA ASP A 248 -8.68 -9.90 -5.33
C ASP A 248 -7.33 -10.35 -5.92
N GLY A 249 -6.36 -10.63 -5.04
CA GLY A 249 -4.99 -11.02 -5.35
C GLY A 249 -4.70 -12.50 -5.09
N ALA A 250 -3.43 -12.80 -4.82
CA ALA A 250 -2.90 -14.10 -4.41
C ALA A 250 -1.89 -13.95 -3.26
N VAL A 251 -1.61 -15.04 -2.55
CA VAL A 251 -0.51 -15.13 -1.57
C VAL A 251 0.59 -16.02 -2.12
N LEU A 252 1.84 -15.56 -2.00
CA LEU A 252 3.04 -16.36 -2.20
C LEU A 252 3.70 -16.57 -0.84
N PRO A 253 3.56 -17.75 -0.23
CA PRO A 253 4.36 -18.13 0.91
C PRO A 253 5.81 -18.37 0.48
N VAL A 254 6.77 -17.81 1.21
CA VAL A 254 8.21 -18.03 0.99
C VAL A 254 8.82 -18.64 2.24
N SER A 255 9.24 -19.90 2.13
CA SER A 255 9.81 -20.70 3.21
C SER A 255 11.14 -21.33 2.76
N THR A 256 12.10 -21.52 3.66
CA THR A 256 13.28 -22.36 3.37
C THR A 256 13.04 -23.79 3.84
N ARG A 257 13.61 -24.76 3.11
CA ARG A 257 13.55 -26.19 3.47
C ARG A 257 14.20 -26.53 4.82
N ALA A 258 15.07 -25.66 5.34
CA ALA A 258 15.85 -25.90 6.55
C ALA A 258 15.30 -25.15 7.79
N GLY A 259 14.12 -24.55 7.69
CA GLY A 259 13.55 -23.78 8.80
C GLY A 259 14.33 -22.50 9.14
N ALA A 260 15.22 -22.02 8.27
CA ALA A 260 15.86 -20.71 8.35
C ALA A 260 14.99 -19.64 7.66
N ALA A 261 15.26 -18.36 7.93
CA ALA A 261 14.67 -17.29 7.13
C ALA A 261 15.18 -17.40 5.69
N PRO A 262 14.35 -17.12 4.67
CA PRO A 262 14.82 -17.10 3.29
C PRO A 262 15.89 -16.04 3.14
N ASP A 263 16.93 -16.35 2.36
CA ASP A 263 17.84 -15.31 1.89
C ASP A 263 17.19 -14.53 0.73
N VAL A 264 17.79 -13.39 0.41
CA VAL A 264 17.32 -12.49 -0.66
C VAL A 264 17.21 -13.21 -2.00
N ALA A 265 18.16 -14.10 -2.32
CA ALA A 265 18.20 -14.79 -3.60
C ALA A 265 17.03 -15.78 -3.73
N ALA A 266 16.68 -16.48 -2.64
CA ALA A 266 15.53 -17.36 -2.59
C ALA A 266 14.22 -16.60 -2.80
N VAL A 267 14.04 -15.46 -2.12
CA VAL A 267 12.83 -14.62 -2.30
C VAL A 267 12.72 -14.13 -3.75
N ARG A 268 13.82 -13.65 -4.35
CA ARG A 268 13.83 -13.19 -5.76
C ARG A 268 13.52 -14.33 -6.74
N ALA A 269 14.02 -15.54 -6.48
CA ALA A 269 13.77 -16.70 -7.32
C ALA A 269 12.27 -17.08 -7.32
N GLU A 270 11.65 -17.14 -6.13
CA GLU A 270 10.21 -17.42 -5.99
C GLU A 270 9.36 -16.34 -6.66
N LEU A 271 9.72 -15.06 -6.50
CA LEU A 271 9.05 -13.93 -7.17
C LEU A 271 9.16 -14.00 -8.69
N ALA A 272 10.34 -14.32 -9.22
CA ALA A 272 10.55 -14.49 -10.66
C ALA A 272 9.72 -15.66 -11.20
N GLU A 273 9.66 -16.78 -10.48
CA GLU A 273 8.89 -17.94 -10.88
C GLU A 273 7.39 -17.64 -10.94
N ILE A 274 6.80 -17.06 -9.88
CA ILE A 274 5.37 -16.76 -9.87
C ILE A 274 4.99 -15.71 -10.91
N ARG A 275 5.83 -14.70 -11.13
CA ARG A 275 5.59 -13.69 -12.17
C ARG A 275 5.57 -14.31 -13.55
N GLY A 276 6.45 -15.29 -13.80
CA GLY A 276 6.43 -16.10 -15.02
C GLY A 276 5.13 -16.88 -15.24
N LYS A 277 4.32 -17.13 -14.18
CA LYS A 277 2.99 -17.75 -14.27
C LYS A 277 1.86 -16.74 -14.43
N LEU A 278 1.93 -15.61 -13.74
CA LEU A 278 0.90 -14.57 -13.75
C LEU A 278 0.96 -13.67 -15.00
N GLY A 279 2.12 -13.58 -15.63
CA GLY A 279 2.35 -12.70 -16.77
C GLY A 279 2.45 -11.22 -16.35
N PRO A 280 2.29 -10.28 -17.30
CA PRO A 280 2.54 -8.85 -17.07
C PRO A 280 1.42 -8.11 -16.32
N LYS A 281 0.40 -8.82 -15.83
CA LYS A 281 -0.75 -8.20 -15.13
C LYS A 281 -0.47 -7.89 -13.66
N LEU A 282 0.56 -8.49 -13.08
CA LEU A 282 0.92 -8.23 -11.69
C LEU A 282 1.33 -6.77 -11.56
N GLU A 283 0.56 -5.98 -10.81
CA GLU A 283 0.81 -4.55 -10.60
C GLU A 283 1.40 -4.30 -9.21
N TYR A 284 0.86 -4.97 -8.19
CA TYR A 284 1.19 -4.71 -6.79
C TYR A 284 1.96 -5.86 -6.13
N LEU A 285 3.03 -5.50 -5.42
CA LEU A 285 3.82 -6.40 -4.58
C LEU A 285 3.78 -5.95 -3.12
N CYS A 286 3.19 -6.75 -2.24
CA CYS A 286 3.13 -6.47 -0.82
C CYS A 286 3.95 -7.48 -0.04
N LEU A 287 5.04 -7.03 0.60
CA LEU A 287 5.93 -7.87 1.40
C LEU A 287 5.41 -7.90 2.84
N VAL A 288 4.73 -8.99 3.24
CA VAL A 288 4.02 -9.09 4.52
C VAL A 288 4.82 -9.91 5.53
N ALA A 289 5.81 -9.26 6.14
CA ALA A 289 6.63 -9.84 7.19
C ALA A 289 7.55 -8.78 7.81
N PHE A 290 8.00 -9.03 9.04
CA PHE A 290 9.12 -8.30 9.63
C PHE A 290 10.45 -8.71 8.95
N PRO A 291 11.49 -7.84 8.92
CA PRO A 291 12.73 -8.13 8.20
C PRO A 291 13.47 -9.41 8.62
N ASP A 292 13.27 -9.91 9.83
CA ASP A 292 13.90 -11.16 10.30
C ASP A 292 13.22 -12.43 9.73
N ALA A 293 11.97 -12.32 9.28
CA ALA A 293 11.22 -13.37 8.61
C ALA A 293 11.27 -13.27 7.09
N LEU A 294 11.37 -12.04 6.54
CA LEU A 294 11.56 -11.76 5.12
C LEU A 294 12.55 -10.60 4.96
N PRO A 295 13.81 -10.85 4.59
CA PRO A 295 14.89 -9.88 4.69
C PRO A 295 14.66 -8.65 3.81
N MET A 296 15.07 -7.50 4.33
CA MET A 296 15.38 -6.33 3.50
C MET A 296 16.83 -6.44 3.01
N ILE A 297 17.12 -5.84 1.87
CA ILE A 297 18.41 -5.95 1.20
C ILE A 297 19.30 -4.82 1.65
N SER A 298 20.45 -5.14 2.25
CA SER A 298 21.48 -4.15 2.54
C SER A 298 22.14 -3.71 1.23
N ALA A 299 22.12 -2.40 0.95
CA ALA A 299 22.76 -1.81 -0.22
C ALA A 299 24.12 -1.22 0.18
N PRO A 300 25.26 -1.86 -0.18
CA PRO A 300 26.60 -1.39 0.19
C PRO A 300 27.03 -0.18 -0.64
N LEU A 301 26.56 1.00 -0.28
CA LEU A 301 26.70 2.21 -1.10
C LEU A 301 27.94 3.03 -0.77
N GLY A 302 28.61 2.74 0.36
CA GLY A 302 29.91 3.33 0.70
C GLY A 302 29.92 4.85 0.87
N GLN A 303 28.77 5.48 1.11
CA GLN A 303 28.65 6.94 1.22
C GLN A 303 29.22 7.51 2.54
N GLY A 304 29.48 6.65 3.54
CA GLY A 304 30.09 7.05 4.82
C GLY A 304 29.21 7.96 5.69
N ILE A 305 27.91 8.01 5.41
CA ILE A 305 26.93 8.82 6.18
C ILE A 305 26.50 8.09 7.45
N ASP A 306 26.15 6.81 7.30
CA ASP A 306 25.73 5.86 8.33
C ASP A 306 26.08 4.44 7.85
N ASP A 307 25.53 3.43 8.52
CA ASP A 307 25.42 2.07 8.00
C ASP A 307 24.67 2.03 6.65
N ASP A 308 24.94 0.99 5.87
CA ASP A 308 24.27 0.75 4.60
C ASP A 308 22.74 0.72 4.78
N PRO A 309 21.98 1.42 3.90
CA PRO A 309 20.53 1.39 3.96
C PRO A 309 20.02 -0.01 3.60
N VAL A 310 18.92 -0.40 4.24
CA VAL A 310 18.19 -1.62 3.93
C VAL A 310 16.96 -1.29 3.08
N SER A 311 16.72 -2.03 2.01
CA SER A 311 15.69 -1.70 1.02
C SER A 311 14.94 -2.93 0.52
N ASP A 312 13.70 -2.71 0.08
CA ASP A 312 12.87 -3.70 -0.62
C ASP A 312 12.84 -3.48 -2.15
N LEU A 313 13.55 -2.46 -2.65
CA LEU A 313 13.52 -2.01 -4.05
C LEU A 313 13.81 -3.16 -5.04
N GLU A 314 14.80 -4.00 -4.77
CA GLU A 314 15.19 -5.09 -5.70
C GLU A 314 14.15 -6.21 -5.80
N TYR A 315 13.17 -6.28 -4.89
CA TYR A 315 12.06 -7.21 -5.06
C TYR A 315 11.03 -6.71 -6.07
N ALA A 316 10.98 -5.39 -6.28
CA ALA A 316 10.05 -4.73 -7.18
C ALA A 316 10.65 -4.45 -8.56
N ASN A 317 11.99 -4.39 -8.66
CA ASN A 317 12.70 -4.42 -9.93
C ASN A 317 12.71 -5.86 -10.48
N THR A 318 12.12 -5.98 -11.65
CA THR A 318 11.65 -7.20 -12.27
C THR A 318 12.54 -7.62 -13.43
N ASP A 319 13.30 -6.70 -14.01
CA ASP A 319 14.20 -6.99 -15.13
C ASP A 319 15.64 -6.53 -14.84
N ALA A 320 16.34 -6.01 -15.85
CA ALA A 320 17.77 -5.72 -15.78
C ALA A 320 18.07 -4.22 -15.87
N ASP A 321 17.07 -3.39 -16.19
CA ASP A 321 17.24 -1.96 -16.19
C ASP A 321 17.04 -1.38 -14.77
N PRO A 322 17.37 -0.11 -14.51
CA PRO A 322 17.35 0.44 -13.16
C PRO A 322 15.96 0.93 -12.73
N PHE A 323 14.95 0.80 -13.58
CA PHE A 323 13.58 1.19 -13.25
C PHE A 323 12.88 0.11 -12.45
N ILE A 324 11.80 0.50 -11.80
CA ILE A 324 11.01 -0.36 -10.94
C ILE A 324 9.67 -0.58 -11.61
N GLU A 325 9.27 -1.85 -11.76
CA GLU A 325 8.08 -2.23 -12.53
C GLU A 325 6.87 -2.38 -11.62
N LEU A 326 7.05 -2.96 -10.42
CA LEU A 326 5.96 -3.27 -9.51
C LEU A 326 5.70 -2.12 -8.53
N ALA A 327 4.43 -1.80 -8.32
CA ALA A 327 3.99 -0.93 -7.24
C ALA A 327 4.12 -1.69 -5.91
N PHE A 328 5.10 -1.34 -5.09
CA PHE A 328 5.46 -2.17 -3.94
C PHE A 328 5.40 -1.44 -2.60
N GLY A 329 5.34 -2.21 -1.53
CA GLY A 329 5.44 -1.75 -0.14
C GLY A 329 5.58 -2.94 0.81
N ARG A 330 6.05 -2.67 2.03
CA ARG A 330 6.18 -3.68 3.08
C ARG A 330 5.07 -3.53 4.11
N PHE A 331 4.39 -4.61 4.43
CA PHE A 331 3.33 -4.62 5.42
C PHE A 331 3.87 -5.18 6.75
N VAL A 332 4.09 -4.28 7.71
CA VAL A 332 4.68 -4.55 9.03
C VAL A 332 3.80 -3.99 10.14
N ALA A 333 3.91 -4.57 11.34
CA ALA A 333 3.22 -4.10 12.54
C ALA A 333 3.97 -4.55 13.81
N GLU A 334 3.66 -3.98 14.97
CA GLU A 334 4.27 -4.37 16.26
C GLU A 334 3.83 -5.75 16.78
N SER A 335 2.71 -6.28 16.28
CA SER A 335 2.11 -7.53 16.74
C SER A 335 1.18 -8.12 15.68
N PRO A 336 0.81 -9.41 15.75
CA PRO A 336 -0.17 -9.98 14.83
C PRO A 336 -1.55 -9.30 14.90
N HIS A 337 -1.95 -8.84 16.10
CA HIS A 337 -3.21 -8.11 16.29
C HIS A 337 -3.17 -6.76 15.59
N ALA A 338 -2.08 -6.01 15.76
CA ALA A 338 -1.87 -4.77 15.04
C ALA A 338 -1.79 -4.99 13.52
N GLY A 339 -1.21 -6.10 13.06
CA GLY A 339 -1.13 -6.45 11.65
C GLY A 339 -2.51 -6.71 11.02
N THR A 340 -3.35 -7.54 11.65
CA THR A 340 -4.72 -7.78 11.14
C THR A 340 -5.60 -6.52 11.26
N LEU A 341 -5.39 -5.70 12.29
CA LEU A 341 -6.02 -4.39 12.44
C LEU A 341 -5.64 -3.41 11.34
N LEU A 342 -4.36 -3.31 11.01
CA LEU A 342 -3.88 -2.49 9.90
C LEU A 342 -4.46 -2.97 8.55
N ALA A 343 -4.59 -4.28 8.36
CA ALA A 343 -5.12 -4.84 7.12
C ALA A 343 -6.61 -4.51 6.98
N ALA A 344 -7.36 -4.69 8.06
CA ALA A 344 -8.77 -4.29 8.14
C ALA A 344 -8.94 -2.77 7.92
N ARG A 345 -8.08 -1.92 8.50
CA ARG A 345 -8.11 -0.48 8.26
C ARG A 345 -7.83 -0.11 6.80
N SER A 346 -6.87 -0.77 6.17
CA SER A 346 -6.51 -0.54 4.77
C SER A 346 -7.66 -0.89 3.83
N LEU A 347 -8.32 -2.05 4.05
CA LEU A 347 -9.45 -2.49 3.22
C LEU A 347 -10.74 -1.70 3.51
N ALA A 348 -10.92 -1.21 4.73
CA ALA A 348 -12.10 -0.43 5.14
C ALA A 348 -11.86 1.08 5.14
N TYR A 349 -10.74 1.57 4.57
CA TYR A 349 -10.25 2.94 4.72
C TYR A 349 -11.34 4.00 4.47
N GLU A 350 -12.03 3.92 3.33
CA GLU A 350 -13.09 4.87 3.00
C GLU A 350 -14.27 4.83 3.98
N ALA A 351 -14.57 3.67 4.57
CA ALA A 351 -15.65 3.50 5.54
C ALA A 351 -15.29 4.00 6.94
N LEU A 352 -13.99 4.17 7.23
CA LEU A 352 -13.46 4.71 8.48
C LEU A 352 -13.27 6.22 8.44
N LEU A 353 -13.13 6.81 7.24
CA LEU A 353 -12.99 8.25 7.08
C LEU A 353 -14.34 8.95 7.25
N ALA A 354 -14.49 9.64 8.38
CA ALA A 354 -15.54 10.64 8.51
C ALA A 354 -15.32 11.77 7.48
N PRO A 355 -16.39 12.36 6.90
CA PRO A 355 -16.27 13.36 5.83
C PRO A 355 -15.32 14.52 6.17
N GLU A 356 -15.31 14.99 7.42
CA GLU A 356 -14.44 16.08 7.88
C GLU A 356 -12.96 15.69 7.94
N LEU A 357 -12.65 14.40 8.10
CA LEU A 357 -11.28 13.90 8.15
C LEU A 357 -10.69 13.77 6.74
N ALA A 358 -11.53 13.38 5.77
CA ALA A 358 -11.11 13.12 4.39
C ALA A 358 -10.49 14.34 3.69
N SER A 359 -10.82 15.57 4.13
CA SER A 359 -10.28 16.82 3.59
C SER A 359 -9.26 17.51 4.46
N ALA A 360 -8.86 16.92 5.59
CA ALA A 360 -7.89 17.49 6.50
C ALA A 360 -6.49 16.96 6.19
N VAL A 361 -5.51 17.86 6.10
CA VAL A 361 -4.09 17.54 5.99
C VAL A 361 -3.34 18.23 7.13
N GLY A 362 -2.39 17.51 7.71
CA GLY A 362 -1.53 17.97 8.78
C GLY A 362 -0.11 18.20 8.29
N MET A 363 0.50 19.24 8.82
CA MET A 363 1.92 19.52 8.65
C MET A 363 2.56 19.68 10.01
N ALA A 364 3.76 19.14 10.18
CA ALA A 364 4.45 19.14 11.46
C ALA A 364 5.88 19.64 11.34
N GLU A 365 6.29 20.36 12.39
CA GLU A 365 7.64 20.88 12.57
C GLU A 365 8.05 21.82 11.43
N TRP A 366 9.12 21.49 10.68
CA TRP A 366 9.68 22.34 9.63
C TRP A 366 8.90 22.24 8.32
N GLU A 367 8.03 21.25 8.17
CA GLU A 367 7.23 21.10 6.96
C GLU A 367 6.11 22.14 6.92
N GLN A 368 6.11 22.97 5.87
CA GLN A 368 5.10 24.02 5.64
C GLN A 368 4.81 24.23 4.14
N VAL A 369 5.46 23.46 3.26
CA VAL A 369 5.57 23.80 1.85
C VAL A 369 4.62 22.99 0.97
N CYS A 370 4.19 21.79 1.39
CA CYS A 370 3.30 20.95 0.56
C CYS A 370 1.84 21.48 0.45
N GLY A 371 1.43 22.49 1.22
CA GLY A 371 0.04 22.94 1.31
C GLY A 371 -0.63 23.29 -0.03
N PRO A 372 0.06 24.00 -0.95
CA PRO A 372 -0.49 24.34 -2.26
C PRO A 372 -0.94 23.13 -3.09
N VAL A 373 -0.17 22.04 -3.12
CA VAL A 373 -0.51 20.86 -3.95
C VAL A 373 -1.72 20.11 -3.37
N PHE A 374 -1.84 20.03 -2.05
CA PHE A 374 -3.03 19.46 -1.39
C PHE A 374 -4.29 20.30 -1.65
N ARG A 375 -4.21 21.63 -1.54
CA ARG A 375 -5.34 22.53 -1.86
C ARG A 375 -5.81 22.39 -3.31
N ASN A 376 -4.92 22.01 -4.22
CA ASN A 376 -5.28 21.81 -5.63
C ASN A 376 -6.35 20.72 -5.80
N VAL A 377 -6.38 19.70 -4.94
CA VAL A 377 -7.37 18.60 -4.98
C VAL A 377 -8.43 18.71 -3.89
N GLY A 378 -8.60 19.91 -3.33
CA GLY A 378 -9.72 20.25 -2.45
C GLY A 378 -9.51 19.97 -0.96
N PHE A 379 -8.30 19.64 -0.51
CA PHE A 379 -7.99 19.67 0.92
C PHE A 379 -8.16 21.07 1.50
N ALA A 380 -8.51 21.14 2.79
CA ALA A 380 -8.56 22.37 3.56
C ALA A 380 -7.16 22.97 3.78
N GLU A 381 -7.10 24.15 4.38
CA GLU A 381 -5.82 24.72 4.82
C GLU A 381 -5.14 23.75 5.79
N PRO A 382 -3.87 23.38 5.58
CA PRO A 382 -3.18 22.47 6.47
C PRO A 382 -3.17 22.99 7.90
N VAL A 383 -3.49 22.11 8.85
CA VAL A 383 -3.22 22.39 10.26
C VAL A 383 -1.74 22.19 10.51
N HIS A 384 -1.09 23.14 11.19
CA HIS A 384 0.34 23.09 11.47
C HIS A 384 0.61 22.89 12.96
N HIS A 385 1.56 22.00 13.29
CA HIS A 385 2.06 21.79 14.64
C HIS A 385 3.55 22.13 14.69
N ALA A 386 3.87 23.29 15.26
CA ALA A 386 5.23 23.80 15.46
C ALA A 386 5.65 23.75 16.93
N SER A 387 5.21 22.73 17.68
CA SER A 387 5.46 22.67 19.13
C SER A 387 6.54 21.66 19.41
N ASP A 388 7.47 22.00 20.31
CA ASP A 388 8.46 21.11 20.93
C ASP A 388 7.83 20.01 21.83
N LYS A 389 6.55 19.69 21.63
CA LYS A 389 5.78 18.76 22.45
C LYS A 389 5.13 17.71 21.59
N PRO A 390 5.09 16.45 22.07
CA PRO A 390 4.35 15.37 21.42
C PRO A 390 2.89 15.70 21.20
N LEU A 391 2.30 15.06 20.19
CA LEU A 391 0.86 15.05 20.01
C LEU A 391 0.19 14.57 21.29
N GLU A 392 -0.84 15.31 21.69
CA GLU A 392 -1.74 14.94 22.78
C GLU A 392 -3.10 14.54 22.19
N SER A 393 -3.90 13.82 22.99
CA SER A 393 -5.29 13.50 22.64
C SER A 393 -6.06 14.80 22.38
N GLY A 394 -6.67 14.91 21.20
CA GLY A 394 -7.40 16.12 20.77
C GLY A 394 -6.59 17.09 19.92
N SER A 395 -5.29 16.85 19.69
CA SER A 395 -4.51 17.63 18.72
C SER A 395 -5.17 17.57 17.33
N PRO A 396 -5.22 18.68 16.57
CA PRO A 396 -5.73 18.68 15.20
C PRO A 396 -5.04 17.66 14.28
N LEU A 397 -3.76 17.36 14.53
CA LEU A 397 -3.01 16.36 13.76
C LEU A 397 -3.48 14.92 13.99
N THR A 398 -4.24 14.64 15.06
CA THR A 398 -4.87 13.32 15.26
C THR A 398 -6.09 13.11 14.35
N ARG A 399 -6.48 14.12 13.56
CA ARG A 399 -7.72 14.16 12.78
C ARG A 399 -7.50 14.54 11.31
N VAL A 400 -6.42 14.05 10.70
CA VAL A 400 -6.06 14.32 9.31
C VAL A 400 -6.06 13.04 8.48
N ALA A 401 -6.29 13.13 7.17
CA ALA A 401 -6.15 12.01 6.24
C ALA A 401 -4.71 11.84 5.73
N ALA A 402 -3.91 12.90 5.81
CA ALA A 402 -2.49 12.91 5.47
C ALA A 402 -1.72 13.75 6.49
N LEU A 403 -0.54 13.28 6.91
CA LEU A 403 0.40 13.99 7.76
C LEU A 403 1.75 14.04 7.06
N VAL A 404 2.23 15.26 6.80
CA VAL A 404 3.55 15.52 6.20
C VAL A 404 4.45 16.10 7.30
N HIS A 405 5.59 15.45 7.55
CA HIS A 405 6.48 15.78 8.66
C HIS A 405 7.91 16.03 8.17
N ASN A 406 8.58 17.03 8.73
CA ASN A 406 10.01 17.23 8.50
C ASN A 406 10.69 17.82 9.75
N ALA A 407 11.58 17.05 10.35
CA ALA A 407 12.42 17.45 11.49
C ALA A 407 13.51 16.41 11.74
N HIS A 408 14.49 16.77 12.56
CA HIS A 408 15.37 15.78 13.18
C HIS A 408 14.56 14.65 13.81
N SER A 409 14.81 13.42 13.37
CA SER A 409 14.05 12.25 13.81
C SER A 409 15.00 11.11 14.12
N SER A 410 14.43 10.03 14.66
CA SER A 410 15.10 8.74 14.78
C SER A 410 14.05 7.64 14.65
N TRP A 411 14.47 6.39 14.71
CA TRP A 411 13.56 5.25 14.77
C TRP A 411 12.63 5.28 16.00
N MET A 412 12.95 6.10 17.01
CA MET A 412 12.15 6.25 18.23
C MET A 412 11.18 7.43 18.21
N GLN A 413 11.33 8.38 17.27
CA GLN A 413 10.52 9.60 17.27
C GLN A 413 10.47 10.31 15.90
N LEU A 414 9.33 10.93 15.61
CA LEU A 414 9.16 11.95 14.56
C LEU A 414 9.33 13.32 15.18
N GLY A 415 10.56 13.85 15.17
CA GLY A 415 10.83 15.12 15.85
C GLY A 415 10.40 15.11 17.29
N SER A 416 9.76 16.19 17.71
CA SER A 416 9.04 16.25 18.97
C SER A 416 7.57 15.87 18.82
N THR A 417 7.10 15.68 17.57
CA THR A 417 5.69 15.48 17.23
C THR A 417 5.16 14.13 17.70
N TYR A 418 5.89 13.02 17.52
CA TYR A 418 5.38 11.69 17.89
C TYR A 418 6.49 10.77 18.39
N LEU A 419 6.23 10.06 19.48
CA LEU A 419 7.18 9.15 20.13
C LEU A 419 6.74 7.69 19.99
N HIS A 420 7.69 6.75 20.01
CA HIS A 420 7.44 5.31 19.92
C HIS A 420 6.59 4.75 21.08
N ASP A 421 6.54 5.43 22.22
CA ASP A 421 5.75 5.05 23.39
C ASP A 421 4.40 5.79 23.48
N SER A 422 4.09 6.62 22.48
CA SER A 422 2.83 7.36 22.42
C SER A 422 1.63 6.42 22.43
N ALA A 423 0.62 6.77 23.23
CA ALA A 423 -0.69 6.13 23.24
C ALA A 423 -1.74 6.92 22.45
N VAL A 424 -1.32 7.99 21.76
CA VAL A 424 -2.24 8.87 21.04
C VAL A 424 -2.70 8.20 19.75
N LEU A 425 -4.01 7.96 19.68
CA LEU A 425 -4.67 7.46 18.50
C LEU A 425 -4.77 8.55 17.44
N VAL A 426 -4.57 8.17 16.19
CA VAL A 426 -4.73 9.04 15.03
C VAL A 426 -5.85 8.52 14.14
N ALA A 427 -6.50 9.40 13.39
CA ALA A 427 -7.39 8.99 12.32
C ALA A 427 -6.63 8.13 11.29
N PRO A 428 -7.32 7.29 10.50
CA PRO A 428 -6.72 6.60 9.36
C PRO A 428 -6.06 7.61 8.42
N CYS A 429 -4.74 7.71 8.52
CA CYS A 429 -3.94 8.69 7.79
C CYS A 429 -2.74 8.04 7.11
N ILE A 430 -2.26 8.69 6.05
CA ILE A 430 -0.96 8.41 5.47
C ILE A 430 0.03 9.37 6.11
N VAL A 431 1.10 8.83 6.69
CA VAL A 431 2.20 9.62 7.26
C VAL A 431 3.38 9.56 6.29
N GLU A 432 3.92 10.71 5.93
CA GLU A 432 5.21 10.81 5.24
C GLU A 432 6.15 11.73 6.03
N THR A 433 7.41 11.35 6.11
CA THR A 433 8.44 12.08 6.85
C THR A 433 9.79 12.11 6.14
N GLY A 434 10.42 13.29 6.14
CA GLY A 434 11.81 13.49 5.72
C GLY A 434 12.78 13.67 6.90
N GLY A 435 12.40 13.17 8.06
CA GLY A 435 13.30 13.06 9.21
C GLY A 435 14.16 11.80 9.14
N CYS A 436 15.30 11.83 9.83
CA CYS A 436 16.30 10.76 9.84
C CYS A 436 15.82 9.45 10.49
N SER A 437 15.95 8.34 9.78
CA SER A 437 15.76 6.96 10.30
C SER A 437 14.40 6.60 10.95
N PRO A 438 13.26 7.29 10.74
CA PRO A 438 12.02 6.95 11.45
C PRO A 438 11.39 5.66 10.91
N ALA A 439 11.83 5.19 9.73
CA ALA A 439 11.42 3.91 9.18
C ALA A 439 12.37 2.76 9.54
N SER A 440 13.45 2.96 10.31
CA SER A 440 14.32 1.83 10.66
C SER A 440 13.58 0.75 11.45
N LEU A 441 13.81 -0.51 11.09
CA LEU A 441 13.27 -1.69 11.80
C LEU A 441 14.38 -2.57 12.42
N ASP A 442 15.64 -2.27 12.10
CA ASP A 442 16.82 -3.07 12.41
C ASP A 442 17.83 -2.38 13.32
N GLN A 443 17.62 -1.10 13.66
CA GLN A 443 18.54 -0.31 14.50
C GLN A 443 18.34 -0.50 16.00
N ASP A 444 17.14 -0.88 16.45
CA ASP A 444 16.85 -1.13 17.86
C ASP A 444 16.86 -2.64 18.15
N PRO A 445 17.66 -3.14 19.10
CA PRO A 445 17.63 -4.56 19.50
C PRO A 445 16.29 -5.03 20.05
N GLU A 446 15.48 -4.10 20.60
CA GLU A 446 14.11 -4.36 21.04
C GLU A 446 13.08 -4.12 19.93
N HIS A 447 13.53 -3.71 18.73
CA HIS A 447 12.74 -3.40 17.55
C HIS A 447 11.62 -2.37 17.80
N ARG A 448 11.82 -1.44 18.73
CA ARG A 448 10.91 -0.32 18.91
C ARG A 448 11.03 0.60 17.70
N SER A 449 9.89 1.02 17.18
CA SER A 449 9.81 1.84 15.98
C SER A 449 8.62 2.78 16.05
N VAL A 450 8.87 4.07 15.83
CA VAL A 450 7.83 5.10 15.76
C VAL A 450 6.87 4.86 14.59
N ALA A 451 7.37 4.31 13.48
CA ALA A 451 6.54 3.92 12.33
C ALA A 451 5.55 2.82 12.72
N LEU A 452 6.02 1.75 13.36
CA LEU A 452 5.14 0.66 13.79
C LEU A 452 4.13 1.12 14.84
N ARG A 453 4.54 2.01 15.75
CA ARG A 453 3.63 2.61 16.74
C ARG A 453 2.52 3.42 16.08
N LEU A 454 2.85 4.26 15.10
CA LEU A 454 1.85 5.05 14.35
C LEU A 454 0.87 4.15 13.59
N LEU A 455 1.36 3.12 12.90
CA LEU A 455 0.53 2.15 12.19
C LEU A 455 -0.43 1.42 13.14
N ARG A 456 0.06 1.01 14.32
CA ARG A 456 -0.77 0.47 15.38
C ARG A 456 -1.84 1.47 15.84
N ASN A 457 -1.44 2.71 16.10
CA ASN A 457 -2.29 3.74 16.69
C ASN A 457 -3.27 4.42 15.73
N GLY A 458 -3.24 4.11 14.43
CA GLY A 458 -4.30 4.52 13.51
C GLY A 458 -3.87 4.73 12.08
N ALA A 459 -2.59 5.07 11.84
CA ALA A 459 -2.09 5.30 10.50
C ALA A 459 -2.28 4.04 9.63
N VAL A 460 -2.60 4.26 8.36
CA VAL A 460 -2.80 3.16 7.38
C VAL A 460 -1.58 2.96 6.50
N ALA A 461 -0.70 3.96 6.45
CA ALA A 461 0.59 3.86 5.81
C ALA A 461 1.59 4.83 6.44
N PHE A 462 2.86 4.48 6.32
CA PHE A 462 4.00 5.26 6.77
C PHE A 462 5.07 5.26 5.67
N VAL A 463 5.60 6.43 5.33
CA VAL A 463 6.67 6.62 4.36
C VAL A 463 7.78 7.42 5.01
N GLY A 464 9.01 6.92 4.93
CA GLY A 464 10.16 7.62 5.50
C GLY A 464 11.46 6.87 5.29
N ASP A 465 12.54 7.44 5.81
CA ASP A 465 13.87 6.91 5.59
C ASP A 465 14.27 5.87 6.66
N VAL A 466 14.96 4.81 6.24
CA VAL A 466 15.48 3.73 7.09
C VAL A 466 16.86 4.04 7.67
N ARG A 467 17.50 5.11 7.22
CA ARG A 467 18.73 5.70 7.74
C ARG A 467 18.59 7.23 7.69
N ARG A 468 19.67 7.97 7.95
CA ARG A 468 19.62 9.43 7.95
C ARG A 468 19.15 9.97 6.61
N THR A 469 18.23 10.92 6.68
CA THR A 469 17.70 11.59 5.50
C THR A 469 18.75 12.50 4.90
N VAL A 470 18.77 12.57 3.57
CA VAL A 470 19.57 13.52 2.80
C VAL A 470 18.66 14.51 2.06
N ALA A 471 19.21 15.64 1.61
CA ALA A 471 18.43 16.69 0.94
C ALA A 471 17.60 16.16 -0.25
N GLN A 472 18.10 15.14 -0.94
CA GLN A 472 17.47 14.50 -2.09
C GLN A 472 16.11 13.86 -1.77
N HIS A 473 15.79 13.63 -0.49
CA HIS A 473 14.46 13.17 -0.07
C HIS A 473 13.34 14.11 -0.54
N GLU A 474 13.61 15.41 -0.69
CA GLU A 474 12.56 16.35 -1.12
C GLU A 474 12.09 16.09 -2.57
N LEU A 475 12.94 15.51 -3.42
CA LEU A 475 12.53 15.05 -4.74
C LEU A 475 11.57 13.87 -4.61
N TYR A 476 11.92 12.90 -3.77
CA TYR A 476 11.03 11.77 -3.47
C TYR A 476 9.68 12.26 -2.94
N ARG A 477 9.67 13.11 -1.91
CA ARG A 477 8.45 13.62 -1.27
C ARG A 477 7.53 14.30 -2.28
N SER A 478 8.07 15.25 -3.03
CA SER A 478 7.28 16.05 -3.97
C SER A 478 6.68 15.17 -5.07
N GLU A 479 7.44 14.21 -5.61
CA GLU A 479 6.95 13.28 -6.63
C GLU A 479 5.96 12.25 -6.07
N PHE A 480 6.19 11.76 -4.85
CA PHE A 480 5.27 10.86 -4.15
C PHE A 480 3.91 11.53 -3.94
N TRP A 481 3.89 12.75 -3.38
CA TRP A 481 2.63 13.46 -3.17
C TRP A 481 1.99 13.92 -4.48
N ASN A 482 2.75 14.29 -5.52
CA ASN A 482 2.18 14.54 -6.84
C ASN A 482 1.40 13.33 -7.36
N ALA A 483 1.97 12.12 -7.26
CA ALA A 483 1.33 10.89 -7.70
C ALA A 483 0.11 10.50 -6.83
N VAL A 484 0.23 10.56 -5.50
CA VAL A 484 -0.91 10.31 -4.59
C VAL A 484 -2.06 11.27 -4.87
N LEU A 485 -1.78 12.56 -5.04
CA LEU A 485 -2.80 13.59 -5.31
C LEU A 485 -3.32 13.53 -6.76
N ALA A 486 -2.61 12.87 -7.67
CA ALA A 486 -3.13 12.48 -8.98
C ALA A 486 -4.09 11.27 -8.91
N GLY A 487 -4.24 10.66 -7.73
CA GLY A 487 -5.15 9.56 -7.46
C GLY A 487 -4.52 8.18 -7.59
N GLU A 488 -3.19 8.09 -7.71
CA GLU A 488 -2.48 6.82 -7.70
C GLU A 488 -2.62 6.09 -6.35
N SER A 489 -2.35 4.77 -6.34
CA SER A 489 -2.19 4.06 -5.09
C SER A 489 -0.84 4.40 -4.44
N LEU A 490 -0.68 4.05 -3.18
CA LEU A 490 0.56 4.32 -2.44
C LEU A 490 1.77 3.63 -3.06
N GLY A 491 1.64 2.37 -3.47
CA GLY A 491 2.72 1.63 -4.13
C GLY A 491 3.05 2.20 -5.51
N SER A 492 2.04 2.61 -6.28
CA SER A 492 2.26 3.24 -7.60
C SER A 492 2.95 4.59 -7.44
N ALA A 493 2.52 5.40 -6.45
CA ALA A 493 3.15 6.66 -6.13
C ALA A 493 4.59 6.50 -5.61
N HIS A 494 4.85 5.49 -4.77
CA HIS A 494 6.18 5.14 -4.30
C HIS A 494 7.10 4.76 -5.46
N ARG A 495 6.66 3.83 -6.33
CA ARG A 495 7.36 3.45 -7.57
C ARG A 495 7.61 4.66 -8.48
N SER A 496 6.59 5.50 -8.67
CA SER A 496 6.65 6.70 -9.50
C SER A 496 7.70 7.70 -9.00
N ALA A 497 7.76 7.93 -7.69
CA ALA A 497 8.77 8.77 -7.06
C ALA A 497 10.18 8.18 -7.16
N LEU A 498 10.34 6.88 -6.90
CA LEU A 498 11.62 6.19 -7.03
C LEU A 498 12.13 6.19 -8.48
N ASN A 499 11.29 5.91 -9.48
CA ASN A 499 11.72 5.97 -10.89
C ASN A 499 12.17 7.38 -11.28
N ARG A 500 11.55 8.44 -10.76
CA ARG A 500 11.98 9.83 -11.01
C ARG A 500 13.28 10.17 -10.30
N MET A 501 13.50 9.62 -9.12
CA MET A 501 14.80 9.66 -8.47
C MET A 501 15.87 8.89 -9.26
N THR A 502 15.56 7.73 -9.84
CA THR A 502 16.45 6.97 -10.73
C THR A 502 16.85 7.83 -11.93
N VAL A 503 15.90 8.55 -12.53
CA VAL A 503 16.18 9.52 -13.60
C VAL A 503 17.14 10.61 -13.13
N SER A 504 16.96 11.13 -11.91
CA SER A 504 17.90 12.12 -11.36
C SER A 504 19.30 11.54 -11.14
N ALA A 505 19.39 10.36 -10.54
CA ALA A 505 20.64 9.64 -10.31
C ALA A 505 21.38 9.39 -11.63
N LEU A 506 20.68 8.89 -12.66
CA LEU A 506 21.22 8.67 -13.99
C LEU A 506 21.67 9.98 -14.64
N SER A 507 20.91 11.06 -14.51
CA SER A 507 21.25 12.38 -15.09
C SER A 507 22.50 13.00 -14.48
N ARG A 508 22.85 12.60 -13.26
CA ARG A 508 24.02 13.07 -12.51
C ARG A 508 25.15 12.05 -12.44
N ASP A 509 25.00 10.90 -13.10
CA ASP A 509 25.93 9.77 -13.07
C ASP A 509 26.19 9.25 -11.63
N GLU A 510 25.16 9.32 -10.78
CA GLU A 510 25.18 8.93 -9.36
C GLU A 510 24.67 7.50 -9.10
N LEU A 511 24.30 6.73 -10.14
CA LEU A 511 23.76 5.37 -9.97
C LEU A 511 24.81 4.33 -9.52
N ALA A 512 26.11 4.63 -9.66
CA ALA A 512 27.19 3.77 -9.16
C ALA A 512 27.70 4.21 -7.77
N GLY A 513 27.21 5.34 -7.28
CA GLY A 513 27.53 5.92 -5.99
C GLY A 513 27.08 7.38 -5.98
N GLY A 514 26.41 7.80 -4.92
CA GLY A 514 25.97 9.18 -4.78
C GLY A 514 24.76 9.31 -3.86
N MET A 515 24.33 10.55 -3.66
CA MET A 515 23.26 10.86 -2.71
C MET A 515 21.89 10.48 -3.25
N HIS A 516 21.67 10.54 -4.57
CA HIS A 516 20.43 10.06 -5.17
C HIS A 516 20.31 8.54 -5.07
N GLN A 517 21.38 7.80 -5.35
CA GLN A 517 21.38 6.35 -5.17
C GLN A 517 21.20 5.97 -3.70
N TYR A 518 21.87 6.66 -2.78
CA TYR A 518 21.62 6.48 -1.35
C TYR A 518 20.14 6.63 -1.03
N GLN A 519 19.53 7.73 -1.44
CA GLN A 519 18.13 8.00 -1.13
C GLN A 519 17.17 7.00 -1.79
N LEU A 520 17.49 6.47 -2.98
CA LEU A 520 16.68 5.41 -3.63
C LEU A 520 16.53 4.17 -2.75
N HIS A 521 17.61 3.76 -2.07
CA HIS A 521 17.58 2.62 -1.16
C HIS A 521 17.18 2.99 0.27
N ASN A 522 17.22 4.28 0.62
CA ASN A 522 16.97 4.76 1.97
C ASN A 522 15.47 4.89 2.31
N VAL A 523 14.61 5.13 1.32
CA VAL A 523 13.18 5.34 1.57
C VAL A 523 12.39 4.03 1.58
N ALA A 524 11.47 3.88 2.53
CA ALA A 524 10.56 2.75 2.63
C ALA A 524 9.10 3.20 2.66
N LEU A 525 8.21 2.40 2.06
CA LEU A 525 6.77 2.46 2.22
C LEU A 525 6.31 1.29 3.09
N TYR A 526 5.74 1.60 4.26
CA TYR A 526 5.05 0.65 5.12
C TYR A 526 3.53 0.77 5.01
N GLY A 527 2.85 -0.32 4.69
CA GLY A 527 1.40 -0.38 4.51
C GLY A 527 0.97 -1.17 3.28
N ASP A 528 -0.31 -1.05 2.91
CA ASP A 528 -0.88 -1.69 1.72
C ASP A 528 -0.55 -0.87 0.45
N PRO A 529 0.26 -1.39 -0.49
CA PRO A 529 0.64 -0.66 -1.70
C PRO A 529 -0.54 -0.39 -2.66
N ALA A 530 -1.64 -1.12 -2.55
CA ALA A 530 -2.84 -0.89 -3.35
C ALA A 530 -3.82 0.11 -2.70
N LEU A 531 -3.52 0.62 -1.51
CA LEU A 531 -4.33 1.66 -0.88
C LEU A 531 -4.29 2.96 -1.71
N ARG A 532 -5.44 3.61 -1.86
CA ARG A 532 -5.56 4.93 -2.49
C ARG A 532 -6.06 5.93 -1.46
N LEU A 533 -5.45 7.11 -1.43
CA LEU A 533 -5.95 8.22 -0.63
C LEU A 533 -7.31 8.66 -1.18
N LYS A 534 -8.28 8.87 -0.29
CA LYS A 534 -9.57 9.43 -0.68
C LYS A 534 -9.41 10.94 -0.89
N LEU A 535 -9.37 11.35 -2.16
CA LEU A 535 -9.23 12.76 -2.51
C LEU A 535 -10.55 13.52 -2.29
N PRO A 536 -10.51 14.73 -1.70
CA PRO A 536 -11.71 15.55 -1.48
C PRO A 536 -12.40 16.01 -2.77
N GLY A 537 -11.64 16.16 -3.85
CA GLY A 537 -12.15 16.57 -5.15
C GLY A 537 -11.15 16.33 -6.27
N LYS A 538 -11.54 16.71 -7.48
CA LYS A 538 -10.65 16.73 -8.64
C LYS A 538 -9.66 17.90 -8.52
N ALA A 539 -8.53 17.77 -9.20
CA ALA A 539 -7.59 18.87 -9.38
C ALA A 539 -8.27 20.12 -9.94
N ARG A 540 -8.00 21.28 -9.34
CA ARG A 540 -8.52 22.60 -9.74
C ARG A 540 -7.64 23.29 -10.77
N LYS A 541 -6.36 22.94 -10.80
CA LYS A 541 -5.31 23.45 -11.67
C LYS A 541 -4.63 22.30 -12.41
N GLU A 542 -4.30 22.54 -13.67
CA GLU A 542 -3.56 21.58 -14.49
C GLU A 542 -2.13 21.41 -13.96
N ALA A 543 -1.70 20.15 -13.89
CA ALA A 543 -0.34 19.78 -13.51
C ALA A 543 0.62 19.92 -14.70
N ALA A 544 1.91 19.98 -14.42
CA ALA A 544 2.92 19.77 -15.45
C ALA A 544 2.71 18.39 -16.12
N ALA A 545 2.84 18.33 -17.43
CA ALA A 545 2.52 17.13 -18.20
C ALA A 545 3.39 16.99 -19.45
N ALA A 546 3.54 15.75 -19.92
CA ALA A 546 4.16 15.42 -21.20
C ALA A 546 3.17 14.60 -22.06
N GLU A 547 3.05 14.95 -23.34
CA GLU A 547 2.19 14.25 -24.28
C GLU A 547 2.96 13.90 -25.57
N LEU A 548 2.85 12.64 -26.02
CA LEU A 548 3.42 12.20 -27.29
C LEU A 548 2.37 12.32 -28.42
N ARG A 549 2.63 13.22 -29.38
CA ARG A 549 1.82 13.46 -30.58
C ARG A 549 2.59 13.01 -31.82
N GLY A 550 2.44 11.73 -32.18
CA GLY A 550 3.19 11.13 -33.28
C GLY A 550 4.68 10.97 -32.93
N SER A 551 5.53 11.90 -33.40
CA SER A 551 6.94 12.00 -33.00
C SER A 551 7.25 13.27 -32.21
N GLU A 552 6.30 14.18 -32.04
CA GLU A 552 6.49 15.39 -31.22
C GLU A 552 6.11 15.05 -29.78
N ILE A 553 6.99 15.33 -28.83
CA ILE A 553 6.68 15.32 -27.41
C ILE A 553 6.46 16.77 -26.99
N VAL A 554 5.29 17.06 -26.44
CA VAL A 554 4.95 18.38 -25.90
C VAL A 554 4.98 18.30 -24.38
N VAL A 555 5.91 19.03 -23.78
CA VAL A 555 5.96 19.27 -22.34
C VAL A 555 5.28 20.59 -22.04
N SER A 556 4.36 20.59 -21.10
CA SER A 556 3.66 21.78 -20.62
C SER A 556 3.98 22.00 -19.14
N GLY A 557 4.27 23.25 -18.78
CA GLY A 557 4.39 23.69 -17.40
C GLY A 557 3.05 23.58 -16.65
N PRO A 558 3.08 23.64 -15.32
CA PRO A 558 1.85 23.69 -14.53
C PRO A 558 1.08 24.99 -14.79
N GLU A 559 -0.25 24.97 -14.64
CA GLU A 559 -1.07 26.18 -14.83
C GLU A 559 -0.69 27.30 -13.85
N GLN A 560 -0.25 26.94 -12.65
CA GLN A 560 0.05 27.89 -11.59
C GLN A 560 1.24 27.45 -10.73
N TRP A 561 2.15 28.40 -10.49
CA TRP A 561 3.18 28.32 -9.47
C TRP A 561 2.72 29.01 -8.18
N THR A 562 2.94 28.35 -7.04
CA THR A 562 2.65 28.94 -5.73
C THR A 562 3.95 29.17 -4.97
N ARG A 563 4.26 30.44 -4.68
CA ARG A 563 5.38 30.80 -3.80
C ARG A 563 5.07 30.38 -2.37
N VAL A 564 6.02 29.75 -1.71
CA VAL A 564 5.94 29.32 -0.32
C VAL A 564 7.13 29.88 0.46
N GLU A 565 6.91 30.25 1.71
CA GLU A 565 8.00 30.59 2.65
C GLU A 565 8.46 29.29 3.31
N GLN A 566 9.75 29.03 3.26
CA GLN A 566 10.36 27.85 3.87
C GLN A 566 10.67 28.12 5.33
N HIS A 567 10.54 27.09 6.15
CA HIS A 567 11.14 27.11 7.47
C HIS A 567 12.66 27.10 7.34
N ILE A 568 13.36 27.96 8.07
CA ILE A 568 14.83 27.97 8.18
C ILE A 568 15.19 27.39 9.55
N PRO A 569 15.61 26.12 9.64
CA PRO A 569 16.08 25.53 10.87
C PRO A 569 17.25 26.33 11.47
N THR A 570 17.30 26.41 12.80
CA THR A 570 18.35 27.17 13.50
C THR A 570 19.75 26.60 13.30
N ASP A 571 19.84 25.29 13.07
CA ASP A 571 21.09 24.56 12.85
C ASP A 571 21.67 24.73 11.44
N TRP A 572 20.88 25.23 10.48
CA TRP A 572 21.36 25.57 9.14
C TRP A 572 22.37 26.72 9.15
N ARG A 573 22.33 27.57 10.19
CA ARG A 573 23.18 28.77 10.31
C ARG A 573 23.09 29.69 9.09
N TYR A 574 21.93 29.68 8.40
CA TYR A 574 21.66 30.57 7.27
C TYR A 574 21.53 32.02 7.75
N VAL A 575 22.41 32.89 7.25
CA VAL A 575 22.47 34.31 7.66
C VAL A 575 22.21 35.29 6.52
N ALA A 576 22.08 34.80 5.28
CA ALA A 576 21.97 35.67 4.11
C ALA A 576 20.64 36.44 4.04
N SER A 577 19.55 35.85 4.57
CA SER A 577 18.23 36.46 4.62
C SER A 577 17.43 35.92 5.82
N PRO A 578 16.52 36.71 6.43
CA PRO A 578 15.59 36.19 7.42
C PRO A 578 14.50 35.29 6.82
N LYS A 579 14.38 35.24 5.50
CA LYS A 579 13.37 34.47 4.77
C LYS A 579 14.00 33.71 3.61
N LEU A 580 13.49 32.52 3.36
CA LEU A 580 13.83 31.71 2.21
C LEU A 580 12.53 31.30 1.51
N TYR A 581 12.47 31.47 0.20
CA TYR A 581 11.30 31.17 -0.60
C TYR A 581 11.56 30.00 -1.53
N GLY A 582 10.57 29.11 -1.60
CA GLY A 582 10.46 28.06 -2.61
C GLY A 582 9.22 28.25 -3.46
N TYR A 583 9.05 27.35 -4.42
CA TYR A 583 7.82 27.26 -5.20
C TYR A 583 7.31 25.82 -5.23
N ARG A 584 5.99 25.67 -5.31
CA ARG A 584 5.32 24.39 -5.48
C ARG A 584 4.28 24.51 -6.58
N ALA A 585 4.14 23.44 -7.36
CA ALA A 585 3.14 23.33 -8.41
C ALA A 585 2.79 21.86 -8.64
N PRO A 586 1.54 21.53 -9.04
CA PRO A 586 1.15 20.15 -9.28
C PRO A 586 1.98 19.52 -10.40
N GLY A 587 2.49 18.32 -10.16
CA GLY A 587 3.28 17.56 -11.13
C GLY A 587 4.74 18.00 -11.25
N VAL A 588 5.22 18.96 -10.46
CA VAL A 588 6.64 19.37 -10.46
C VAL A 588 7.34 18.80 -9.23
N GLY A 589 8.48 18.15 -9.44
CA GLY A 589 9.39 17.69 -8.40
C GLY A 589 10.32 18.81 -7.92
N VAL A 590 10.73 18.71 -6.65
CA VAL A 590 11.63 19.65 -5.98
C VAL A 590 12.92 18.91 -5.68
N GLU A 591 13.91 19.09 -6.54
CA GLU A 591 15.22 18.51 -6.29
C GLU A 591 16.02 19.40 -5.35
N CYS A 592 16.51 18.83 -4.25
CA CYS A 592 17.28 19.55 -3.25
C CYS A 592 18.70 19.00 -3.13
N ARG A 593 19.65 19.91 -2.97
CA ARG A 593 21.02 19.59 -2.53
C ARG A 593 21.44 20.50 -1.39
N TRP A 594 22.26 20.00 -0.49
CA TRP A 594 22.86 20.82 0.56
C TRP A 594 23.89 21.79 -0.04
N ASP A 595 23.68 23.09 0.15
CA ASP A 595 24.60 24.16 -0.20
C ASP A 595 25.33 24.59 1.07
N GLY A 596 26.49 23.98 1.30
CA GLY A 596 27.31 24.22 2.49
C GLY A 596 27.92 25.63 2.55
N GLU A 597 28.04 26.33 1.42
CA GLU A 597 28.54 27.71 1.39
C GLU A 597 27.52 28.66 1.99
N HIS A 598 26.25 28.49 1.63
CA HIS A 598 25.17 29.33 2.12
C HIS A 598 24.50 28.77 3.38
N GLY A 599 24.72 27.50 3.73
CA GLY A 599 24.07 26.85 4.86
C GLY A 599 22.58 26.64 4.63
N ARG A 600 22.19 26.12 3.46
CA ARG A 600 20.78 25.85 3.13
C ARG A 600 20.61 24.73 2.13
N ASN A 601 19.38 24.27 1.94
CA ASN A 601 19.04 23.49 0.76
C ASN A 601 18.87 24.41 -0.47
N ALA A 602 19.56 24.08 -1.56
CA ALA A 602 19.34 24.67 -2.87
C ALA A 602 18.29 23.82 -3.61
N GLU A 603 17.14 24.43 -3.93
CA GLU A 603 16.05 23.80 -4.69
C GLU A 603 16.21 24.03 -6.20
N GLU A 604 15.99 22.97 -6.99
CA GLU A 604 15.77 23.00 -8.43
C GLU A 604 14.36 22.45 -8.74
N LEU A 605 13.57 23.20 -9.51
CA LEU A 605 12.18 22.88 -9.81
C LEU A 605 12.09 22.18 -11.15
N VAL A 606 11.95 20.85 -11.10
CA VAL A 606 12.13 19.96 -12.25
C VAL A 606 10.87 19.16 -12.49
N PHE A 607 10.44 19.10 -13.74
CA PHE A 607 9.45 18.13 -14.18
C PHE A 607 10.19 16.93 -14.77
N THR A 608 10.00 15.75 -14.18
CA THR A 608 10.46 14.49 -14.77
C THR A 608 9.39 13.99 -15.72
N ALA A 609 9.58 14.27 -17.00
CA ALA A 609 8.65 13.91 -18.06
C ALA A 609 8.74 12.40 -18.35
N GLU A 610 7.58 11.77 -18.51
CA GLU A 610 7.43 10.38 -18.93
C GLU A 610 6.48 10.32 -20.14
N VAL A 611 6.89 9.61 -21.19
CA VAL A 611 5.99 9.27 -22.31
C VAL A 611 6.16 7.81 -22.70
N ARG A 612 5.04 7.12 -22.96
CA ARG A 612 5.03 5.70 -23.36
C ARG A 612 4.85 5.53 -24.86
N THR A 613 5.62 4.63 -25.47
CA THR A 613 5.57 4.35 -26.92
C THR A 613 5.92 2.90 -27.23
N LYS A 614 5.45 2.39 -28.38
CA LYS A 614 5.93 1.11 -28.94
C LYS A 614 7.04 1.28 -29.98
N ARG A 615 7.36 2.53 -30.35
CA ARG A 615 8.38 2.85 -31.34
C ARG A 615 9.77 2.57 -30.74
N ALA A 616 10.73 2.24 -31.61
CA ALA A 616 12.13 2.31 -31.23
C ALA A 616 12.50 3.77 -30.93
N VAL A 617 13.39 3.96 -29.97
CA VAL A 617 13.84 5.28 -29.51
C VAL A 617 15.34 5.33 -29.70
N THR A 618 15.80 6.18 -30.62
CA THR A 618 17.23 6.38 -30.88
C THR A 618 17.74 7.69 -30.29
N GLY A 619 16.84 8.60 -29.94
CA GLY A 619 17.17 9.83 -29.24
C GLY A 619 16.00 10.80 -29.10
N LEU A 620 16.25 11.89 -28.37
CA LEU A 620 15.40 13.08 -28.33
C LEU A 620 16.15 14.27 -28.93
N GLU A 621 15.41 15.19 -29.54
CA GLU A 621 15.96 16.43 -30.10
C GLU A 621 15.04 17.60 -29.74
N ALA A 622 15.60 18.67 -29.18
CA ALA A 622 14.82 19.88 -28.93
C ALA A 622 14.39 20.53 -30.26
N ILE A 623 13.10 20.82 -30.36
CA ILE A 623 12.54 21.57 -31.50
C ILE A 623 12.67 23.07 -31.24
N ASP A 624 12.45 23.47 -29.99
CA ASP A 624 12.53 24.87 -29.54
C ASP A 624 13.93 25.16 -28.96
N PRO A 625 14.43 26.40 -29.08
CA PRO A 625 15.68 26.79 -28.44
C PRO A 625 15.55 26.72 -26.91
N LEU A 626 16.56 26.13 -26.26
CA LEU A 626 16.63 26.00 -24.81
C LEU A 626 17.27 27.26 -24.20
N ALA A 627 16.54 27.94 -23.31
CA ALA A 627 17.04 29.13 -22.62
C ALA A 627 17.62 28.72 -21.26
N ALA A 628 18.95 28.70 -21.14
CA ALA A 628 19.61 28.43 -19.85
C ALA A 628 19.16 29.46 -18.78
N PRO A 629 18.97 29.04 -17.51
CA PRO A 629 19.20 27.70 -16.97
C PRO A 629 18.02 26.72 -17.14
N LEU A 630 16.94 27.12 -17.84
CA LEU A 630 15.73 26.32 -18.02
C LEU A 630 15.86 25.31 -19.18
N GLY A 631 14.94 24.35 -19.18
CA GLY A 631 14.79 23.39 -20.28
C GLY A 631 15.35 22.02 -19.97
N TRP A 632 15.46 21.23 -21.04
CA TRP A 632 15.93 19.85 -21.01
C TRP A 632 17.46 19.79 -20.95
N ASP A 633 18.00 18.86 -20.16
CA ASP A 633 19.46 18.69 -19.94
C ASP A 633 20.18 17.92 -21.07
N GLY A 634 19.46 17.50 -22.11
CA GLY A 634 20.01 16.74 -23.23
C GLY A 634 20.08 15.22 -23.01
N ARG A 635 19.65 14.72 -21.84
CA ARG A 635 19.67 13.28 -21.49
C ARG A 635 18.27 12.67 -21.53
N HIS A 636 18.19 11.40 -21.94
CA HIS A 636 16.96 10.62 -21.85
C HIS A 636 17.30 9.19 -21.45
N PHE A 637 16.33 8.52 -20.85
CA PHE A 637 16.44 7.16 -20.35
C PHE A 637 15.23 6.37 -20.80
N VAL A 638 15.42 5.07 -20.99
CA VAL A 638 14.39 4.16 -21.51
C VAL A 638 14.23 3.02 -20.54
N ASP A 639 12.98 2.75 -20.19
CA ASP A 639 12.49 1.59 -19.46
C ASP A 639 11.74 0.69 -20.45
N GLU A 640 12.14 -0.58 -20.55
CA GLU A 640 11.57 -1.57 -21.48
C GLU A 640 10.52 -2.46 -20.80
N HIS A 641 9.26 -2.33 -21.21
CA HIS A 641 8.15 -3.04 -20.58
C HIS A 641 7.98 -4.44 -21.15
N ALA A 642 7.51 -5.38 -20.32
CA ALA A 642 7.22 -6.76 -20.73
C ALA A 642 6.18 -6.89 -21.87
N ASP A 643 5.35 -5.87 -22.10
CA ASP A 643 4.40 -5.82 -23.22
C ASP A 643 5.01 -5.30 -24.54
N GLY A 644 6.32 -5.04 -24.56
CA GLY A 644 7.10 -4.53 -25.68
C GLY A 644 6.97 -3.03 -25.92
N SER A 645 6.27 -2.30 -25.03
CA SER A 645 6.32 -0.84 -25.01
C SER A 645 7.50 -0.32 -24.19
N ARG A 646 7.74 0.98 -24.27
CA ARG A 646 8.84 1.68 -23.61
C ARG A 646 8.33 2.93 -22.93
N SER A 647 8.77 3.21 -21.72
CA SER A 647 8.67 4.54 -21.11
C SER A 647 9.96 5.31 -21.36
N ILE A 648 9.83 6.54 -21.85
CA ILE A 648 10.96 7.45 -22.08
C ILE A 648 10.91 8.51 -20.98
N PHE A 649 11.99 8.60 -20.22
CA PHE A 649 12.15 9.56 -19.15
C PHE A 649 13.18 10.62 -19.51
N PHE A 650 12.90 11.88 -19.17
CA PHE A 650 13.86 12.99 -19.29
C PHE A 650 13.46 14.13 -18.35
N ARG A 651 14.42 15.01 -18.04
CA ARG A 651 14.25 16.06 -17.04
C ARG A 651 14.10 17.42 -17.69
N VAL A 652 13.19 18.25 -17.18
CA VAL A 652 13.00 19.62 -17.64
C VAL A 652 13.00 20.56 -16.45
N ARG A 653 13.94 21.50 -16.39
CA ARG A 653 13.92 22.57 -15.38
C ARG A 653 12.91 23.63 -15.80
N MET A 654 11.90 23.84 -14.97
CA MET A 654 10.70 24.59 -15.34
C MET A 654 10.69 26.03 -14.79
N LEU A 655 11.36 26.28 -13.66
CA LEU A 655 11.38 27.58 -13.01
C LEU A 655 12.76 27.88 -12.43
N ASP A 656 13.18 29.14 -12.53
CA ASP A 656 14.34 29.69 -11.85
C ASP A 656 13.93 30.92 -11.04
N HIS A 657 14.34 30.98 -9.79
CA HIS A 657 13.99 32.07 -8.88
C HIS A 657 15.16 32.47 -7.98
N VAL A 658 15.05 33.66 -7.37
CA VAL A 658 15.93 34.13 -6.30
C VAL A 658 15.37 33.62 -4.98
N PRO A 659 16.06 32.72 -4.25
CA PRO A 659 15.50 32.14 -3.02
C PRO A 659 15.26 33.18 -1.91
N GLU A 660 16.07 34.22 -1.82
CA GLU A 660 15.98 35.26 -0.79
C GLU A 660 14.75 36.17 -0.95
N SER A 661 14.37 36.50 -2.19
CA SER A 661 13.24 37.40 -2.49
C SER A 661 12.00 36.67 -3.01
N GLY A 662 12.17 35.43 -3.46
CA GLY A 662 11.19 34.67 -4.21
C GLY A 662 10.90 35.23 -5.61
N GLU A 663 11.71 36.15 -6.13
CA GLU A 663 11.54 36.71 -7.47
C GLU A 663 11.81 35.65 -8.54
N ILE A 664 10.85 35.46 -9.46
CA ILE A 664 11.02 34.56 -10.61
C ILE A 664 11.95 35.24 -11.63
N ARG A 665 13.08 34.60 -11.92
CA ARG A 665 14.04 35.04 -12.95
C ARG A 665 13.63 34.57 -14.33
N ALA A 666 13.17 33.33 -14.42
CA ALA A 666 12.75 32.72 -15.67
C ALA A 666 11.72 31.60 -15.40
N GLN A 667 10.79 31.41 -16.33
CA GLN A 667 9.79 30.34 -16.31
C GLN A 667 9.65 29.71 -17.70
N LEU A 668 9.48 28.39 -17.74
CA LEU A 668 9.24 27.62 -18.96
C LEU A 668 7.82 27.08 -18.95
N ASP A 669 6.96 27.66 -19.79
CA ASP A 669 5.56 27.23 -19.90
C ASP A 669 5.40 26.04 -20.84
N ARG A 670 6.31 25.88 -21.81
CA ARG A 670 6.20 24.85 -22.84
C ARG A 670 7.56 24.54 -23.45
N LEU A 671 7.78 23.25 -23.73
CA LEU A 671 8.93 22.75 -24.47
C LEU A 671 8.47 21.68 -25.47
N LYS A 672 8.97 21.73 -26.70
CA LYS A 672 8.76 20.68 -27.68
C LYS A 672 10.05 19.92 -27.97
N LEU A 673 9.95 18.60 -27.92
CA LEU A 673 11.01 17.68 -28.33
C LEU A 673 10.52 16.80 -29.49
N ARG A 674 11.46 16.27 -30.26
CA ARG A 674 11.21 15.28 -31.31
C ARG A 674 11.81 13.94 -30.89
N LEU A 675 10.98 12.90 -30.94
CA LEU A 675 11.39 11.51 -30.81
C LEU A 675 12.04 11.05 -32.12
N LYS A 676 13.30 10.60 -32.05
CA LYS A 676 14.07 10.08 -33.19
C LYS A 676 13.98 8.57 -33.30
#